data_AF-A0A5C3P059-F1
#
_entry.id   AF-A0A5C3P059-F1
#
_cell.length_a   1.000
_cell.length_b   1.000
_cell.length_c   1.000
_cell.angle_alpha   90.00
_cell.angle_beta   90.00
_cell.angle_gamma   90.00
#
_symmetry.space_group_name_H-M   'P 1'
#
loop_
_entity.id
_entity.type
_entity.pdbx_description
1 polymer ?
#
loop_
_entity_poly.entity_id
_entity_poly.type
_entity_poly.pdbx_seq_one_letter_code
_entity_poly.pdbx_strand_id
1 'polypeptide(L)'
;MGKWTAFNGFSPLKKAAVLSNLRKARSAQENKENLPTSTLAASSTSGVVPTTAFPSEPSNPELQQALKAAQAQLAVVEGQVSSYKREIYNTHRREVRARNSKTELKHELEEAREQTAVLEQHIASLEGDVREVEEARARANRDVSRLQERNSVLDARNEALIKRVKRAPSQAARAVQKAVKGAVHRATTFTLKEQGIISEDSRDLVHSLTSAGVPRDKIPETISTVVKAAGLTVKGSMSTRSVGRINLEGGILSDLQTMEDMKDADGITLSSDGTGIKHIQHEARHAYINKGSTHTRHFLGVTTAPSHTSEEQLRGWIDALESLCTTWNASPRGQQEPLSVADILSKIKGMNTDHAEDQKKLVRLFMELKVRTDRERRGQRAILEGALAEFEPFAAEETADTIRKAGGLSRWEQLPGAERAAHVHEATRRATVRFGETRFAALSEEEKRAADLFVWAGCCMHKELNSVKGGAAALASFWKDNDLPPSTCVRRQRNYSIKKVCPDESADRATEVSQGGAVKLTSLAGALFRHKDEKKGQQDTVRIFFEAAEALLVYLPLYREFLEVVRDKKDSRTWTNLEQNVYSGLHDDSTLTELCVLALYSQAISHPYMRAVRGPDQLSANILDQGPLHERVKAHCRRIIENPDLLLSPDATYTTGSLDGQLWDRPEVHYTVLRMAPTLPHLRGALVAFFTGALETWKRFSVEFASDGLIASLSPAERESAWGRTTNDDNEGALGHARVRDRQAPRETRHQYNARQKGKVNDIAGHAKRKHNDVTKEYVRKRARVLDASGLAKKDRAAIAAHDRQLVKDKRTRDKQREAKQQEKTRVLDGLTLLLDTEDIRARAKAITNSDLDQQLDWHRRNEGKDTQMLAKSRYSKKAEKVEALCAAVDRYCAFQQLPEGLENGGQVQEAMESVVLENNGENLAENPDSE
;
A
#
# COMPACT_ATOMS: atom_id res chain seq x y z
N MET A 1 16.36 60.71 -40.35
CA MET A 1 16.83 61.49 -41.52
C MET A 1 15.60 61.80 -42.39
N GLY A 2 15.34 63.00 -42.89
CA GLY A 2 16.01 64.27 -42.60
C GLY A 2 16.06 65.27 -43.77
N LYS A 3 14.92 65.83 -44.18
CA LYS A 3 14.70 67.10 -44.94
C LYS A 3 13.18 67.32 -45.03
N TRP A 4 12.55 68.42 -44.59
CA TRP A 4 12.72 69.88 -44.85
C TRP A 4 12.04 70.40 -46.13
N THR A 5 10.73 70.68 -46.03
CA THR A 5 9.93 71.79 -46.59
C THR A 5 8.47 71.59 -46.14
N ALA A 6 7.54 72.56 -46.15
CA ALA A 6 7.56 73.96 -45.71
C ALA A 6 6.08 74.42 -45.62
N PHE A 7 5.73 75.36 -44.75
CA PHE A 7 4.41 76.04 -44.78
C PHE A 7 4.26 76.76 -46.15
N ASN A 8 3.08 76.96 -46.74
CA ASN A 8 1.83 77.43 -46.15
C ASN A 8 0.63 77.16 -47.08
N GLY A 9 -0.58 77.09 -46.54
CA GLY A 9 -1.81 77.21 -47.33
C GLY A 9 -2.92 77.85 -46.50
N PHE A 10 -3.62 78.84 -47.06
CA PHE A 10 -5.01 79.17 -46.71
C PHE A 10 -5.67 79.97 -47.83
N SER A 11 -7.00 79.81 -47.96
CA SER A 11 -7.80 80.24 -49.12
C SER A 11 -8.77 81.39 -48.74
N PRO A 12 -9.75 81.87 -49.55
CA PRO A 12 -9.92 83.32 -49.78
C PRO A 12 -10.71 84.12 -48.73
N LEU A 13 -10.92 83.58 -47.52
CA LEU A 13 -11.72 84.18 -46.44
C LEU A 13 -11.12 85.45 -45.78
N LYS A 14 -10.09 86.06 -46.40
CA LYS A 14 -9.53 87.37 -46.01
C LYS A 14 -9.80 88.51 -47.02
N LYS A 15 -10.62 88.29 -48.06
CA LYS A 15 -10.97 89.34 -49.06
C LYS A 15 -12.43 89.82 -49.06
N ALA A 16 -13.32 89.22 -48.26
CA ALA A 16 -14.76 89.49 -48.30
C ALA A 16 -15.36 89.88 -46.92
N ALA A 17 -14.66 90.73 -46.17
CA ALA A 17 -15.08 91.19 -44.84
C ALA A 17 -15.01 92.73 -44.69
N VAL A 18 -15.24 93.46 -45.79
CA VAL A 18 -15.46 94.91 -45.79
C VAL A 18 -16.82 95.19 -46.40
N LEU A 19 -17.73 95.69 -45.54
CA LEU A 19 -18.84 96.63 -45.81
C LEU A 19 -19.36 96.66 -47.27
N SER A 20 -20.51 96.08 -47.61
CA SER A 20 -21.84 96.20 -47.00
C SER A 20 -22.44 97.63 -47.03
N ASN A 21 -23.62 97.69 -47.67
CA ASN A 21 -24.79 98.50 -47.31
C ASN A 21 -24.93 99.99 -47.71
N LEU A 22 -25.69 100.18 -48.80
CA LEU A 22 -26.98 100.91 -48.83
C LEU A 22 -27.03 102.43 -48.57
N ARG A 23 -27.20 103.21 -49.64
CA ARG A 23 -28.29 104.21 -49.87
C ARG A 23 -28.19 104.76 -51.32
N LYS A 24 -29.20 104.50 -52.17
CA LYS A 24 -30.39 105.34 -52.43
C LYS A 24 -30.10 106.75 -53.01
N ALA A 25 -30.04 106.80 -54.35
CA ALA A 25 -30.59 107.81 -55.27
C ALA A 25 -30.82 109.28 -54.81
N ARG A 26 -30.09 110.22 -55.45
CA ARG A 26 -30.60 111.52 -55.93
C ARG A 26 -29.58 112.23 -56.85
N SER A 27 -30.08 113.06 -57.77
CA SER A 27 -29.35 113.90 -58.77
C SER A 27 -28.48 113.12 -59.78
N ALA A 28 -28.56 113.26 -61.11
CA ALA A 28 -28.90 114.35 -62.03
C ALA A 28 -27.79 115.39 -62.26
N GLN A 29 -27.56 115.71 -63.55
CA GLN A 29 -26.58 116.65 -64.15
C GLN A 29 -25.10 116.24 -64.00
N GLU A 30 -24.14 116.55 -64.89
CA GLU A 30 -24.04 116.98 -66.31
C GLU A 30 -22.56 116.73 -66.70
N ASN A 31 -22.06 116.51 -67.92
CA ASN A 31 -22.50 116.66 -69.32
C ASN A 31 -22.69 118.09 -69.85
N LYS A 32 -21.55 118.78 -70.06
CA LYS A 32 -21.33 119.99 -70.87
C LYS A 32 -22.05 121.29 -70.44
N GLU A 33 -21.29 122.17 -69.81
CA GLU A 33 -21.29 123.61 -70.13
C GLU A 33 -19.84 123.98 -70.53
N ASN A 34 -19.54 124.55 -71.70
CA ASN A 34 -20.02 125.75 -72.41
C ASN A 34 -19.30 127.04 -72.00
N LEU A 35 -18.30 127.39 -72.82
CA LEU A 35 -17.99 128.71 -73.40
C LEU A 35 -17.72 129.93 -72.46
N PRO A 36 -16.79 130.84 -72.85
CA PRO A 36 -16.38 131.96 -72.00
C PRO A 36 -17.16 133.25 -72.24
N THR A 37 -17.65 133.88 -71.17
CA THR A 37 -17.89 135.34 -70.95
C THR A 37 -18.66 135.52 -69.60
N SER A 38 -18.56 136.61 -68.82
CA SER A 38 -17.84 137.90 -68.93
C SER A 38 -17.69 138.59 -67.56
N THR A 39 -16.90 139.69 -67.50
CA THR A 39 -16.98 140.81 -66.51
C THR A 39 -16.66 140.50 -65.03
N LEU A 40 -16.20 141.42 -64.16
CA LEU A 40 -15.82 142.86 -64.16
C LEU A 40 -14.72 143.01 -63.06
N ALA A 41 -13.85 144.03 -62.93
CA ALA A 41 -13.64 145.34 -63.56
C ALA A 41 -12.10 145.63 -63.57
N ALA A 42 -11.49 146.81 -63.80
CA ALA A 42 -11.89 148.22 -64.06
C ALA A 42 -10.69 148.90 -64.82
N SER A 43 -10.48 150.21 -65.02
CA SER A 43 -11.21 151.50 -64.87
C SER A 43 -10.38 152.62 -65.57
N SER A 44 -11.02 153.71 -66.02
CA SER A 44 -10.46 155.08 -66.28
C SER A 44 -9.28 155.27 -67.28
N THR A 45 -9.11 156.30 -68.13
CA THR A 45 -9.81 157.56 -68.57
C THR A 45 -8.95 158.19 -69.72
N SER A 46 -9.35 159.11 -70.62
CA SER A 46 -10.63 159.54 -71.24
C SER A 46 -10.42 160.70 -72.25
N GLY A 47 -11.09 160.72 -73.42
CA GLY A 47 -11.16 161.86 -74.39
C GLY A 47 -10.14 161.83 -75.55
N VAL A 48 -10.24 162.58 -76.68
CA VAL A 48 -11.25 163.56 -77.21
C VAL A 48 -11.30 163.49 -78.78
N VAL A 49 -12.30 164.13 -79.42
CA VAL A 49 -12.69 164.21 -80.87
C VAL A 49 -11.99 165.38 -81.66
N PRO A 50 -12.34 165.90 -82.91
CA PRO A 50 -13.23 165.50 -84.06
C PRO A 50 -12.78 165.81 -85.56
N THR A 51 -13.60 165.43 -86.57
CA THR A 51 -13.82 166.05 -87.95
C THR A 51 -12.67 166.03 -89.03
N THR A 52 -12.80 166.29 -90.36
CA THR A 52 -13.84 166.87 -91.30
C THR A 52 -13.76 166.28 -92.76
N ALA A 53 -14.32 166.89 -93.85
CA ALA A 53 -14.47 166.29 -95.22
C ALA A 53 -14.44 167.25 -96.47
N PHE A 54 -14.55 166.69 -97.71
CA PHE A 54 -14.86 167.30 -99.06
C PHE A 54 -13.75 168.09 -99.85
N PRO A 55 -13.93 168.55 -101.13
CA PRO A 55 -14.53 167.98 -102.39
C PRO A 55 -13.75 168.30 -103.72
N SER A 56 -14.25 167.89 -104.93
CA SER A 56 -14.33 168.74 -106.19
C SER A 56 -14.86 167.99 -107.45
N GLU A 57 -15.43 168.71 -108.44
CA GLU A 57 -16.06 168.24 -109.71
C GLU A 57 -15.84 169.27 -110.85
N PRO A 58 -16.00 168.92 -112.16
CA PRO A 58 -17.03 169.59 -113.01
C PRO A 58 -17.57 168.73 -114.22
N SER A 59 -18.43 169.21 -115.15
CA SER A 59 -19.84 169.69 -115.03
C SER A 59 -20.42 170.14 -116.43
N ASN A 60 -21.52 169.54 -116.95
CA ASN A 60 -22.36 170.12 -118.04
C ASN A 60 -23.79 169.47 -118.02
N PRO A 61 -24.94 170.18 -118.17
CA PRO A 61 -26.00 169.98 -117.17
C PRO A 61 -27.44 169.60 -117.61
N GLU A 62 -27.90 169.77 -118.85
CA GLU A 62 -29.36 169.84 -119.13
C GLU A 62 -30.14 168.51 -119.09
N LEU A 63 -29.50 167.36 -119.37
CA LEU A 63 -30.23 166.09 -119.61
C LEU A 63 -30.66 165.31 -118.36
N GLN A 64 -30.06 165.56 -117.18
CA GLN A 64 -30.25 164.67 -116.02
C GLN A 64 -31.59 164.86 -115.28
N GLN A 65 -32.25 166.00 -115.42
CA GLN A 65 -33.42 166.33 -114.59
C GLN A 65 -34.66 165.48 -114.90
N ALA A 66 -34.81 165.00 -116.14
CA ALA A 66 -35.92 164.12 -116.54
C ALA A 66 -35.78 162.68 -116.01
N LEU A 67 -34.55 162.15 -115.91
CA LEU A 67 -34.31 160.75 -115.55
C LEU A 67 -34.65 160.44 -114.08
N LYS A 68 -34.41 161.41 -113.18
CA LYS A 68 -34.56 161.24 -111.72
C LYS A 68 -35.98 160.87 -111.28
N ALA A 69 -37.01 161.30 -112.00
CA ALA A 69 -38.40 160.99 -111.68
C ALA A 69 -38.75 159.52 -111.93
N ALA A 70 -38.27 158.94 -113.04
CA ALA A 70 -38.52 157.54 -113.39
C ALA A 70 -37.79 156.56 -112.45
N GLN A 71 -36.57 156.90 -112.03
CA GLN A 71 -35.77 156.06 -111.13
C GLN A 71 -36.42 155.86 -109.75
N ALA A 72 -37.25 156.80 -109.28
CA ALA A 72 -37.92 156.73 -107.98
C ALA A 72 -38.92 155.57 -107.85
N GLN A 73 -39.55 155.12 -108.95
CA GLN A 73 -40.47 153.96 -108.90
C GLN A 73 -39.74 152.61 -108.95
N LEU A 74 -38.58 152.54 -109.62
CA LEU A 74 -37.84 151.28 -109.78
C LEU A 74 -37.32 150.75 -108.43
N ALA A 75 -36.74 151.63 -107.62
CA ALA A 75 -36.11 151.30 -106.33
C ALA A 75 -37.07 150.64 -105.31
N VAL A 76 -38.38 150.92 -105.40
CA VAL A 76 -39.39 150.33 -104.49
C VAL A 76 -39.62 148.85 -104.80
N VAL A 77 -39.56 148.45 -106.08
CA VAL A 77 -39.80 147.08 -106.53
C VAL A 77 -38.57 146.20 -106.25
N GLU A 78 -37.37 146.72 -106.46
CA GLU A 78 -36.10 146.00 -106.21
C GLU A 78 -35.93 145.59 -104.73
N GLY A 79 -36.44 146.39 -103.80
CA GLY A 79 -36.48 146.07 -102.37
C GLY A 79 -37.32 144.82 -102.06
N GLN A 80 -38.46 144.64 -102.71
CA GLN A 80 -39.34 143.48 -102.48
C GLN A 80 -38.74 142.17 -103.02
N VAL A 81 -38.16 142.21 -104.23
CA VAL A 81 -37.51 141.03 -104.85
C VAL A 81 -36.33 140.53 -104.01
N SER A 82 -35.60 141.43 -103.36
CA SER A 82 -34.46 141.09 -102.50
C SER A 82 -34.87 140.36 -101.21
N SER A 83 -36.09 140.62 -100.70
CA SER A 83 -36.63 139.93 -99.54
C SER A 83 -36.91 138.45 -99.82
N TYR A 84 -37.73 138.16 -100.85
CA TYR A 84 -38.14 136.79 -101.18
C TYR A 84 -36.97 135.87 -101.56
N LYS A 85 -35.95 136.37 -102.26
CA LYS A 85 -34.72 135.61 -102.56
C LYS A 85 -34.01 135.14 -101.28
N ARG A 86 -34.06 135.92 -100.20
CA ARG A 86 -33.41 135.60 -98.92
C ARG A 86 -34.17 134.54 -98.12
N GLU A 87 -35.49 134.48 -98.26
CA GLU A 87 -36.33 133.50 -97.57
C GLU A 87 -36.21 132.10 -98.18
N ILE A 88 -36.30 131.99 -99.52
CA ILE A 88 -36.17 130.72 -100.26
C ILE A 88 -34.82 130.03 -100.01
N TYR A 89 -33.73 130.81 -99.94
CA TYR A 89 -32.40 130.29 -99.62
C TYR A 89 -32.34 129.66 -98.20
N ASN A 90 -33.04 130.26 -97.23
CA ASN A 90 -33.05 129.79 -95.85
C ASN A 90 -33.89 128.53 -95.63
N THR A 91 -35.02 128.36 -96.35
CA THR A 91 -35.85 127.15 -96.25
C THR A 91 -35.15 125.94 -96.87
N HIS A 92 -34.58 126.06 -98.07
CA HIS A 92 -33.85 124.97 -98.71
C HIS A 92 -32.66 124.48 -97.85
N ARG A 93 -31.92 125.41 -97.21
CA ARG A 93 -30.81 125.07 -96.29
C ARG A 93 -31.25 124.40 -94.98
N ARG A 94 -32.55 124.40 -94.64
CA ARG A 94 -33.11 123.61 -93.53
C ARG A 94 -33.46 122.20 -93.99
N GLU A 95 -34.09 122.06 -95.15
CA GLU A 95 -34.56 120.78 -95.70
C GLU A 95 -33.41 119.79 -95.94
N VAL A 96 -32.27 120.26 -96.47
CA VAL A 96 -31.07 119.42 -96.70
C VAL A 96 -30.52 118.85 -95.39
N ARG A 97 -30.44 119.64 -94.31
CA ARG A 97 -29.98 119.14 -93.00
C ARG A 97 -30.92 118.08 -92.43
N ALA A 98 -32.23 118.27 -92.61
CA ALA A 98 -33.24 117.32 -92.13
C ALA A 98 -33.17 115.97 -92.88
N ARG A 99 -32.78 115.95 -94.16
CA ARG A 99 -32.51 114.69 -94.87
C ARG A 99 -31.27 113.99 -94.33
N ASN A 100 -30.14 114.68 -94.21
CA ASN A 100 -28.87 114.08 -93.77
C ASN A 100 -28.98 113.43 -92.37
N SER A 101 -29.56 114.16 -91.40
CA SER A 101 -29.76 113.64 -90.04
C SER A 101 -30.70 112.42 -90.00
N LYS A 102 -31.69 112.34 -90.90
CA LYS A 102 -32.58 111.17 -91.03
C LYS A 102 -31.88 109.94 -91.62
N THR A 103 -30.83 110.12 -92.43
CA THR A 103 -29.98 109.01 -92.89
C THR A 103 -28.98 108.55 -91.83
N GLU A 104 -28.38 109.47 -91.08
CA GLU A 104 -27.44 109.15 -89.98
C GLU A 104 -28.16 108.33 -88.88
N LEU A 105 -29.29 108.83 -88.35
CA LEU A 105 -30.11 108.15 -87.35
C LEU A 105 -30.66 106.78 -87.80
N LYS A 106 -30.71 106.52 -89.12
CA LYS A 106 -31.10 105.20 -89.66
C LYS A 106 -29.96 104.18 -89.62
N HIS A 107 -28.71 104.62 -89.72
CA HIS A 107 -27.54 103.75 -89.60
C HIS A 107 -27.33 103.34 -88.14
N GLU A 108 -27.34 104.33 -87.24
CA GLU A 108 -27.18 104.14 -85.79
C GLU A 108 -28.22 103.16 -85.21
N LEU A 109 -29.46 103.20 -85.69
CA LEU A 109 -30.54 102.31 -85.23
C LEU A 109 -30.32 100.83 -85.61
N GLU A 110 -29.78 100.56 -86.80
CA GLU A 110 -29.57 99.18 -87.26
C GLU A 110 -28.29 98.59 -86.67
N GLU A 111 -27.24 99.40 -86.53
CA GLU A 111 -26.02 99.04 -85.81
C GLU A 111 -26.30 98.73 -84.33
N ALA A 112 -27.17 99.49 -83.67
CA ALA A 112 -27.62 99.20 -82.31
C ALA A 112 -28.42 97.88 -82.21
N ARG A 113 -29.17 97.49 -83.25
CA ARG A 113 -29.94 96.24 -83.30
C ARG A 113 -29.03 95.01 -83.39
N GLU A 114 -28.00 95.05 -84.23
CA GLU A 114 -27.01 93.97 -84.30
C GLU A 114 -26.29 93.80 -82.96
N GLN A 115 -25.93 94.90 -82.28
CA GLN A 115 -25.34 94.84 -80.94
C GLN A 115 -26.27 94.19 -79.90
N THR A 116 -27.57 94.48 -79.90
CA THR A 116 -28.52 93.78 -79.00
C THR A 116 -28.64 92.29 -79.28
N ALA A 117 -28.69 91.87 -80.55
CA ALA A 117 -28.80 90.44 -80.90
C ALA A 117 -27.57 89.62 -80.43
N VAL A 118 -26.37 90.19 -80.53
CA VAL A 118 -25.14 89.56 -80.02
C VAL A 118 -25.16 89.46 -78.49
N LEU A 119 -25.68 90.48 -77.79
CA LEU A 119 -25.80 90.46 -76.33
C LEU A 119 -26.81 89.43 -75.83
N GLU A 120 -27.97 89.29 -76.49
CA GLU A 120 -28.97 88.26 -76.15
C GLU A 120 -28.40 86.84 -76.29
N GLN A 121 -27.63 86.59 -77.35
CA GLN A 121 -26.96 85.30 -77.54
C GLN A 121 -25.88 85.03 -76.46
N HIS A 122 -25.19 86.07 -76.00
CA HIS A 122 -24.19 85.95 -74.93
C HIS A 122 -24.83 85.69 -73.55
N ILE A 123 -25.98 86.30 -73.27
CA ILE A 123 -26.77 86.06 -72.04
C ILE A 123 -27.23 84.60 -72.00
N ALA A 124 -27.76 84.07 -73.11
CA ALA A 124 -28.19 82.68 -73.18
C ALA A 124 -27.06 81.67 -72.92
N SER A 125 -25.81 81.97 -73.29
CA SER A 125 -24.65 81.14 -72.94
C SER A 125 -24.37 81.18 -71.43
N LEU A 126 -24.36 82.38 -70.84
CA LEU A 126 -24.07 82.55 -69.40
C LEU A 126 -25.15 81.91 -68.51
N GLU A 127 -26.41 81.89 -68.93
CA GLU A 127 -27.48 81.14 -68.24
C GLU A 127 -27.29 79.62 -68.29
N GLY A 128 -26.60 79.10 -69.31
CA GLY A 128 -26.14 77.72 -69.38
C GLY A 128 -25.01 77.44 -68.38
N ASP A 129 -23.94 78.24 -68.44
CA ASP A 129 -22.76 78.10 -67.58
C ASP A 129 -23.12 78.17 -66.09
N VAL A 130 -23.97 79.12 -65.70
CA VAL A 130 -24.47 79.27 -64.31
C VAL A 130 -25.19 77.99 -63.86
N ARG A 131 -26.01 77.38 -64.72
CA ARG A 131 -26.78 76.19 -64.39
C ARG A 131 -25.89 74.97 -64.17
N GLU A 132 -24.84 74.79 -64.98
CA GLU A 132 -23.86 73.72 -64.77
C GLU A 132 -23.07 73.92 -63.47
N VAL A 133 -22.68 75.17 -63.16
CA VAL A 133 -21.98 75.51 -61.91
C VAL A 133 -22.86 75.27 -60.68
N GLU A 134 -24.16 75.57 -60.73
CA GLU A 134 -25.10 75.27 -59.64
C GLU A 134 -25.28 73.76 -59.42
N GLU A 135 -25.39 72.97 -60.49
CA GLU A 135 -25.40 71.51 -60.35
C GLU A 135 -24.08 70.97 -59.78
N ALA A 136 -22.93 71.47 -60.24
CA ALA A 136 -21.61 71.07 -59.74
C ALA A 136 -21.47 71.38 -58.23
N ARG A 137 -21.97 72.54 -57.79
CA ARG A 137 -22.06 72.92 -56.37
C ARG A 137 -23.00 71.99 -55.59
N ALA A 138 -24.14 71.62 -56.17
CA ALA A 138 -25.09 70.67 -55.55
C ALA A 138 -24.56 69.23 -55.52
N ARG A 139 -23.66 68.83 -56.42
CA ARG A 139 -22.89 67.58 -56.34
C ARG A 139 -21.86 67.66 -55.20
N ALA A 140 -21.00 68.68 -55.20
CA ALA A 140 -19.95 68.87 -54.20
C ALA A 140 -20.47 68.94 -52.75
N ASN A 141 -21.58 69.65 -52.50
CA ASN A 141 -22.19 69.73 -51.17
C ASN A 141 -22.62 68.35 -50.63
N ARG A 142 -23.13 67.45 -51.49
CA ARG A 142 -23.52 66.09 -51.10
C ARG A 142 -22.30 65.22 -50.74
N ASP A 143 -21.20 65.38 -51.48
CA ASP A 143 -19.94 64.70 -51.19
C ASP A 143 -19.30 65.17 -49.87
N VAL A 144 -19.36 66.48 -49.58
CA VAL A 144 -18.90 67.05 -48.30
C VAL A 144 -19.67 66.46 -47.11
N SER A 145 -21.00 66.41 -47.17
CA SER A 145 -21.81 65.80 -46.10
C SER A 145 -21.45 64.32 -45.88
N ARG A 146 -21.30 63.55 -46.96
CA ARG A 146 -20.91 62.12 -46.89
C ARG A 146 -19.51 61.93 -46.30
N LEU A 147 -18.58 62.87 -46.54
CA LEU A 147 -17.24 62.84 -45.95
C LEU A 147 -17.25 63.23 -44.46
N GLN A 148 -18.09 64.18 -44.06
CA GLN A 148 -18.26 64.56 -42.65
C GLN A 148 -18.83 63.41 -41.82
N GLU A 149 -19.86 62.72 -42.32
CA GLU A 149 -20.42 61.52 -41.69
C GLU A 149 -19.39 60.37 -41.61
N ARG A 150 -18.64 60.14 -42.70
CA ARG A 150 -17.58 59.13 -42.71
C ARG A 150 -16.45 59.45 -41.72
N ASN A 151 -16.11 60.72 -41.51
CA ASN A 151 -15.12 61.14 -40.51
C ASN A 151 -15.63 60.89 -39.08
N SER A 152 -16.87 61.24 -38.74
CA SER A 152 -17.39 61.01 -37.39
C SER A 152 -17.41 59.53 -37.00
N VAL A 153 -17.71 58.64 -37.96
CA VAL A 153 -17.60 57.18 -37.80
C VAL A 153 -16.15 56.72 -37.62
N LEU A 154 -15.19 57.32 -38.33
CA LEU A 154 -13.76 57.03 -38.17
C LEU A 154 -13.21 57.53 -36.83
N ASP A 155 -13.63 58.70 -36.36
CA ASP A 155 -13.22 59.27 -35.07
C ASP A 155 -13.78 58.44 -33.90
N ALA A 156 -15.04 58.03 -33.95
CA ALA A 156 -15.61 57.10 -32.97
C ALA A 156 -14.87 55.74 -32.96
N ARG A 157 -14.44 55.25 -34.13
CA ARG A 157 -13.65 54.02 -34.25
C ARG A 157 -12.21 54.19 -33.73
N ASN A 158 -11.58 55.33 -33.98
CA ASN A 158 -10.27 55.70 -33.43
C ASN A 158 -10.33 55.84 -31.91
N GLU A 159 -11.33 56.52 -31.35
CA GLU A 159 -11.58 56.56 -29.91
C GLU A 159 -11.69 55.15 -29.32
N ALA A 160 -12.49 54.28 -29.94
CA ALA A 160 -12.65 52.90 -29.47
C ALA A 160 -11.34 52.10 -29.52
N LEU A 161 -10.51 52.31 -30.55
CA LEU A 161 -9.17 51.71 -30.66
C LEU A 161 -8.20 52.28 -29.62
N ILE A 162 -8.15 53.60 -29.43
CA ILE A 162 -7.32 54.26 -28.39
C ILE A 162 -7.74 53.78 -27.00
N LYS A 163 -9.04 53.66 -26.74
CA LYS A 163 -9.59 53.13 -25.46
C LYS A 163 -9.25 51.64 -25.27
N ARG A 164 -9.13 50.84 -26.34
CA ARG A 164 -8.61 49.46 -26.29
C ARG A 164 -7.11 49.41 -26.06
N VAL A 165 -6.31 50.18 -26.80
CA VAL A 165 -4.84 50.25 -26.66
C VAL A 165 -4.44 50.72 -25.26
N LYS A 166 -5.09 51.75 -24.70
CA LYS A 166 -4.87 52.20 -23.31
C LYS A 166 -5.23 51.13 -22.26
N ARG A 167 -6.11 50.17 -22.58
CA ARG A 167 -6.49 49.06 -21.70
C ARG A 167 -5.63 47.81 -21.89
N ALA A 168 -5.02 47.61 -23.06
CA ALA A 168 -4.27 46.40 -23.37
C ALA A 168 -3.11 46.12 -22.38
N PRO A 169 -2.26 47.08 -21.96
CA PRO A 169 -1.22 46.83 -20.96
C PRO A 169 -1.77 46.37 -19.61
N SER A 170 -2.89 46.95 -19.13
CA SER A 170 -3.48 46.56 -17.84
C SER A 170 -4.23 45.23 -17.92
N GLN A 171 -4.79 44.87 -19.07
CA GLN A 171 -5.36 43.54 -19.34
C GLN A 171 -4.26 42.48 -19.42
N ALA A 172 -3.17 42.74 -20.14
CA ALA A 172 -2.00 41.86 -20.21
C ALA A 172 -1.36 41.67 -18.83
N ALA A 173 -1.14 42.75 -18.07
CA ALA A 173 -0.62 42.67 -16.70
C ALA A 173 -1.54 41.86 -15.78
N ARG A 174 -2.87 42.02 -15.86
CA ARG A 174 -3.83 41.18 -15.11
C ARG A 174 -3.80 39.72 -15.56
N ALA A 175 -3.64 39.43 -16.85
CA ALA A 175 -3.53 38.07 -17.36
C ALA A 175 -2.23 37.39 -16.88
N VAL A 176 -1.08 38.07 -16.98
CA VAL A 176 0.20 37.62 -16.43
C VAL A 176 0.12 37.44 -14.92
N GLN A 177 -0.42 38.40 -14.17
CA GLN A 177 -0.55 38.30 -12.71
C GLN A 177 -1.49 37.16 -12.28
N LYS A 178 -2.55 36.88 -13.06
CA LYS A 178 -3.43 35.70 -12.87
C LYS A 178 -2.71 34.39 -13.20
N ALA A 179 -1.91 34.36 -14.27
CA ALA A 179 -1.10 33.20 -14.66
C ALA A 179 -0.01 32.89 -13.62
N VAL A 180 0.71 33.92 -13.14
CA VAL A 180 1.72 33.83 -12.08
C VAL A 180 1.07 33.39 -10.76
N LYS A 181 -0.04 34.00 -10.32
CA LYS A 181 -0.77 33.52 -9.12
C LYS A 181 -1.24 32.07 -9.28
N GLY A 182 -1.68 31.67 -10.48
CA GLY A 182 -2.04 30.27 -10.76
C GLY A 182 -0.86 29.31 -10.77
N ALA A 183 0.31 29.74 -11.27
CA ALA A 183 1.54 28.95 -11.27
C ALA A 183 2.11 28.80 -9.85
N VAL A 184 2.21 29.90 -9.10
CA VAL A 184 2.60 29.90 -7.68
C VAL A 184 1.65 29.03 -6.87
N HIS A 185 0.32 29.18 -7.01
CA HIS A 185 -0.64 28.34 -6.28
C HIS A 185 -0.48 26.85 -6.61
N ARG A 186 -0.19 26.47 -7.86
CA ARG A 186 0.13 25.07 -8.19
C ARG A 186 1.45 24.60 -7.57
N ALA A 187 2.50 25.42 -7.63
CA ALA A 187 3.81 25.10 -7.07
C ALA A 187 3.79 25.01 -5.53
N THR A 188 2.92 25.76 -4.85
CA THR A 188 2.83 25.79 -3.38
C THR A 188 1.69 24.96 -2.79
N THR A 189 0.97 24.15 -3.59
CA THR A 189 -0.21 23.39 -3.12
C THR A 189 -0.18 21.91 -3.48
N PHE A 190 0.07 21.05 -2.49
CA PHE A 190 -0.11 19.61 -2.63
C PHE A 190 -1.60 19.25 -2.59
N THR A 191 -2.11 18.62 -3.64
CA THR A 191 -3.54 18.35 -3.80
C THR A 191 -3.86 16.88 -3.54
N LEU A 192 -4.54 16.60 -2.42
CA LEU A 192 -4.92 15.24 -2.01
C LEU A 192 -6.03 14.63 -2.89
N LYS A 193 -6.78 15.47 -3.60
CA LYS A 193 -7.96 15.06 -4.38
C LYS A 193 -8.11 15.86 -5.67
N GLU A 194 -8.17 15.15 -6.78
CA GLU A 194 -8.49 15.69 -8.10
C GLU A 194 -9.92 15.30 -8.45
N GLN A 195 -10.76 16.29 -8.77
CA GLN A 195 -12.20 16.09 -9.05
C GLN A 195 -12.94 15.29 -7.93
N GLY A 196 -12.45 15.34 -6.69
CA GLY A 196 -12.97 14.60 -5.53
C GLY A 196 -12.37 13.21 -5.32
N ILE A 197 -11.71 12.64 -6.33
CA ILE A 197 -11.01 11.35 -6.29
C ILE A 197 -9.64 11.56 -5.64
N ILE A 198 -9.22 10.67 -4.73
CA ILE A 198 -7.87 10.72 -4.14
C ILE A 198 -6.85 10.36 -5.22
N SER A 199 -5.88 11.25 -5.46
CA SER A 199 -4.85 11.13 -6.49
C SER A 199 -3.87 9.99 -6.21
N GLU A 200 -3.23 9.45 -7.25
CA GLU A 200 -2.36 8.27 -7.11
C GLU A 200 -1.13 8.58 -6.24
N ASP A 201 -0.49 9.75 -6.40
CA ASP A 201 0.60 10.19 -5.52
C ASP A 201 0.18 10.23 -4.03
N SER A 202 -1.09 10.57 -3.76
CA SER A 202 -1.64 10.55 -2.41
C SER A 202 -1.90 9.14 -1.90
N ARG A 203 -2.18 8.16 -2.78
CA ARG A 203 -2.28 6.74 -2.41
C ARG A 203 -0.90 6.16 -2.14
N ASP A 204 0.07 6.40 -3.02
CA ASP A 204 1.45 5.97 -2.87
C ASP A 204 2.07 6.51 -1.58
N LEU A 205 1.80 7.78 -1.24
CA LEU A 205 2.19 8.37 0.04
C LEU A 205 1.49 7.68 1.23
N VAL A 206 0.19 7.37 1.13
CA VAL A 206 -0.54 6.60 2.15
C VAL A 206 0.02 5.19 2.31
N HIS A 207 0.33 4.47 1.22
CA HIS A 207 0.99 3.16 1.26
C HIS A 207 2.34 3.26 1.96
N SER A 208 3.18 4.21 1.53
CA SER A 208 4.53 4.41 2.07
C SER A 208 4.51 4.68 3.57
N LEU A 209 3.64 5.59 4.04
CA LEU A 209 3.49 5.90 5.46
C LEU A 209 2.90 4.71 6.26
N THR A 210 2.00 3.93 5.65
CA THR A 210 1.43 2.73 6.28
C THR A 210 2.50 1.64 6.46
N SER A 211 3.32 1.37 5.43
CA SER A 211 4.45 0.44 5.49
C SER A 211 5.55 0.91 6.46
N ALA A 212 5.83 2.22 6.51
CA ALA A 212 6.87 2.80 7.36
C ALA A 212 6.55 2.73 8.87
N GLY A 213 5.27 2.77 9.25
CA GLY A 213 4.89 2.66 10.67
C GLY A 213 3.56 3.30 11.04
N VAL A 214 3.15 4.36 10.34
CA VAL A 214 2.19 5.36 10.83
C VAL A 214 0.81 4.75 11.14
N PRO A 215 0.14 5.15 12.24
CA PRO A 215 -1.26 4.80 12.51
C PRO A 215 -2.22 5.34 11.44
N ARG A 216 -3.22 4.54 11.06
CA ARG A 216 -4.18 4.83 9.97
C ARG A 216 -4.94 6.16 10.14
N ASP A 217 -5.23 6.52 11.38
CA ASP A 217 -5.86 7.76 11.83
C ASP A 217 -4.90 8.96 11.82
N LYS A 218 -3.60 8.72 12.02
CA LYS A 218 -2.55 9.76 12.00
C LYS A 218 -1.99 10.08 10.62
N ILE A 219 -2.12 9.20 9.63
CA ILE A 219 -1.61 9.44 8.27
C ILE A 219 -2.04 10.80 7.66
N PRO A 220 -3.33 11.24 7.73
CA PRO A 220 -3.72 12.56 7.21
C PRO A 220 -3.04 13.74 7.95
N GLU A 221 -2.81 13.59 9.26
CA GLU A 221 -2.11 14.57 10.10
C GLU A 221 -0.62 14.61 9.76
N THR A 222 0.03 13.44 9.63
CA THR A 222 1.42 13.31 9.19
C THR A 222 1.65 13.95 7.83
N ILE A 223 0.78 13.69 6.84
CA ILE A 223 0.87 14.33 5.52
C ILE A 223 0.72 15.85 5.66
N SER A 224 -0.23 16.35 6.46
CA SER A 224 -0.37 17.79 6.69
C SER A 224 0.88 18.42 7.29
N THR A 225 1.50 17.77 8.29
CA THR A 225 2.70 18.27 8.97
C THR A 225 3.92 18.27 8.05
N VAL A 226 4.17 17.18 7.31
CA VAL A 226 5.32 17.08 6.38
C VAL A 226 5.18 18.08 5.22
N VAL A 227 4.00 18.20 4.63
CA VAL A 227 3.74 19.15 3.52
C VAL A 227 3.89 20.59 4.01
N LYS A 228 3.40 20.93 5.21
CA LYS A 228 3.63 22.26 5.82
C LYS A 228 5.11 22.55 6.09
N ALA A 229 5.86 21.56 6.59
CA ALA A 229 7.30 21.69 6.83
C ALA A 229 8.09 21.93 5.53
N ALA A 230 7.62 21.39 4.41
CA ALA A 230 8.14 21.67 3.06
C ALA A 230 7.69 23.02 2.47
N GLY A 231 7.02 23.89 3.25
CA GLY A 231 6.52 25.19 2.78
C GLY A 231 5.29 25.12 1.88
N LEU A 232 4.63 23.96 1.80
CA LEU A 232 3.49 23.70 0.92
C LEU A 232 2.16 23.70 1.69
N THR A 233 1.07 24.00 1.00
CA THR A 233 -0.30 23.94 1.52
C THR A 233 -0.97 22.63 1.10
N VAL A 234 -1.64 21.92 2.01
CA VAL A 234 -2.48 20.77 1.66
C VAL A 234 -3.87 21.23 1.21
N LYS A 235 -4.31 20.77 0.04
CA LYS A 235 -5.66 20.98 -0.49
C LYS A 235 -6.47 19.68 -0.48
N GLY A 236 -7.64 19.73 0.13
CA GLY A 236 -8.53 18.58 0.32
C GLY A 236 -8.28 17.82 1.62
N SER A 237 -8.97 16.69 1.80
CA SER A 237 -8.90 15.87 3.01
C SER A 237 -9.15 14.40 2.72
N MET A 238 -8.59 13.51 3.55
CA MET A 238 -8.81 12.06 3.49
C MET A 238 -9.39 11.57 4.81
N SER A 239 -10.38 10.68 4.76
CA SER A 239 -10.95 10.07 5.97
C SER A 239 -10.13 8.85 6.41
N THR A 240 -10.17 8.51 7.70
CA THR A 240 -9.58 7.27 8.24
C THR A 240 -10.10 6.00 7.54
N ARG A 241 -11.33 6.03 7.02
CA ARG A 241 -11.90 4.96 6.16
C ARG A 241 -11.27 4.93 4.77
N SER A 242 -11.00 6.10 4.18
CA SER A 242 -10.29 6.22 2.90
C SER A 242 -8.88 5.64 3.01
N VAL A 243 -8.13 6.00 4.05
CA VAL A 243 -6.79 5.44 4.34
C VAL A 243 -6.85 3.92 4.54
N GLY A 244 -7.86 3.43 5.29
CA GLY A 244 -8.07 1.99 5.47
C GLY A 244 -8.37 1.23 4.17
N ARG A 245 -9.10 1.84 3.24
CA ARG A 245 -9.37 1.26 1.91
C ARG A 245 -8.13 1.27 1.02
N ILE A 246 -7.36 2.36 1.01
CA ILE A 246 -6.07 2.41 0.28
C ILE A 246 -5.12 1.32 0.80
N ASN A 247 -5.02 1.11 2.12
CA ASN A 247 -4.23 -0.01 2.64
C ASN A 247 -4.69 -1.38 2.07
N LEU A 248 -6.01 -1.64 1.97
CA LEU A 248 -6.54 -2.85 1.36
C LEU A 248 -6.30 -2.94 -0.17
N GLU A 249 -6.32 -1.81 -0.88
CA GLU A 249 -5.90 -1.73 -2.30
C GLU A 249 -4.46 -2.27 -2.46
N GLY A 250 -3.57 -1.97 -1.50
CA GLY A 250 -2.18 -2.44 -1.50
C GLY A 250 -2.01 -3.94 -1.26
N GLY A 251 -2.89 -4.53 -0.45
CA GLY A 251 -2.96 -6.00 -0.29
C GLY A 251 -3.32 -6.69 -1.61
N ILE A 252 -4.32 -6.16 -2.32
CA ILE A 252 -4.76 -6.69 -3.63
C ILE A 252 -3.67 -6.49 -4.69
N LEU A 253 -2.98 -5.36 -4.70
CA LEU A 253 -1.84 -5.11 -5.60
C LEU A 253 -0.73 -6.15 -5.39
N SER A 254 -0.42 -6.47 -4.12
CA SER A 254 0.50 -7.57 -3.82
C SER A 254 -0.05 -8.92 -4.29
N ASP A 255 -1.33 -9.22 -4.12
CA ASP A 255 -1.89 -10.52 -4.55
C ASP A 255 -1.79 -10.70 -6.08
N LEU A 256 -1.98 -9.61 -6.85
CA LEU A 256 -1.78 -9.61 -8.29
C LEU A 256 -0.30 -9.75 -8.68
N GLN A 257 0.61 -9.08 -7.96
CA GLN A 257 2.05 -9.20 -8.17
C GLN A 257 2.55 -10.62 -7.87
N THR A 258 2.18 -11.18 -6.72
CA THR A 258 2.52 -12.57 -6.34
C THR A 258 2.04 -13.56 -7.40
N MET A 259 0.82 -13.38 -7.94
CA MET A 259 0.29 -14.26 -8.99
C MET A 259 0.97 -14.08 -10.35
N GLU A 260 1.37 -12.86 -10.72
CA GLU A 260 2.20 -12.65 -11.92
C GLU A 260 3.57 -13.33 -11.75
N ASP A 261 4.26 -13.10 -10.62
CA ASP A 261 5.57 -13.67 -10.35
C ASP A 261 5.48 -15.22 -10.28
N MET A 262 4.44 -15.78 -9.65
CA MET A 262 4.17 -17.24 -9.63
C MET A 262 3.88 -17.82 -11.02
N LYS A 263 3.14 -17.12 -11.88
CA LYS A 263 2.92 -17.54 -13.28
C LYS A 263 4.25 -17.63 -14.03
N ASP A 264 5.13 -16.67 -13.80
CA ASP A 264 6.38 -16.47 -14.51
C ASP A 264 7.58 -17.29 -13.98
N ALA A 265 7.39 -18.06 -12.89
CA ALA A 265 8.43 -18.79 -12.18
C ALA A 265 8.85 -20.12 -12.82
N ASP A 266 10.11 -20.50 -12.69
CA ASP A 266 10.61 -21.84 -13.02
C ASP A 266 10.28 -22.84 -11.90
N GLY A 267 10.30 -22.36 -10.65
CA GLY A 267 9.84 -23.11 -9.49
C GLY A 267 9.44 -22.22 -8.31
N ILE A 268 8.71 -22.82 -7.36
CA ILE A 268 8.22 -22.16 -6.14
C ILE A 268 8.56 -23.05 -4.93
N THR A 269 9.16 -22.45 -3.90
CA THR A 269 9.37 -23.11 -2.61
C THR A 269 8.50 -22.43 -1.54
N LEU A 270 7.60 -23.21 -0.92
CA LEU A 270 6.73 -22.72 0.13
C LEU A 270 7.43 -22.73 1.50
N SER A 271 7.00 -21.87 2.42
CA SER A 271 7.44 -21.95 3.81
C SER A 271 6.39 -21.40 4.78
N SER A 272 6.24 -22.04 5.93
CA SER A 272 5.27 -21.65 6.97
C SER A 272 5.82 -21.84 8.39
N ASP A 273 5.25 -21.09 9.34
CA ASP A 273 5.41 -21.28 10.79
C ASP A 273 4.05 -21.11 11.50
N GLY A 274 3.89 -21.74 12.66
CA GLY A 274 2.64 -21.77 13.42
C GLY A 274 2.85 -21.46 14.91
N THR A 275 2.13 -20.47 15.47
CA THR A 275 2.25 -20.13 16.89
C THR A 275 0.93 -19.73 17.55
N GLY A 276 0.79 -20.07 18.84
CA GLY A 276 -0.38 -19.72 19.65
C GLY A 276 -0.29 -18.29 20.23
N ILE A 277 -1.14 -17.37 19.76
CA ILE A 277 -1.27 -16.02 20.32
C ILE A 277 -2.60 -15.93 21.07
N LYS A 278 -2.54 -15.72 22.40
CA LYS A 278 -3.73 -15.64 23.28
C LYS A 278 -4.70 -16.83 23.09
N HIS A 279 -4.17 -18.06 23.02
CA HIS A 279 -4.90 -19.31 22.80
C HIS A 279 -5.53 -19.52 21.42
N ILE A 280 -5.31 -18.60 20.46
CA ILE A 280 -5.69 -18.76 19.05
C ILE A 280 -4.44 -19.19 18.27
N GLN A 281 -4.54 -20.23 17.43
CA GLN A 281 -3.45 -20.62 16.54
C GLN A 281 -3.34 -19.64 15.36
N HIS A 282 -2.13 -19.17 15.09
CA HIS A 282 -1.81 -18.33 13.95
C HIS A 282 -0.75 -18.98 13.08
N GLU A 283 -0.90 -18.83 11.77
CA GLU A 283 0.04 -19.38 10.78
C GLU A 283 0.52 -18.28 9.85
N ALA A 284 1.84 -18.12 9.74
CA ALA A 284 2.49 -17.27 8.74
C ALA A 284 2.85 -18.11 7.52
N ARG A 285 2.76 -17.52 6.32
CA ARG A 285 3.11 -18.17 5.06
C ARG A 285 3.93 -17.24 4.17
N HIS A 286 4.98 -17.78 3.58
CA HIS A 286 5.79 -17.17 2.53
C HIS A 286 5.94 -18.13 1.34
N ALA A 287 6.19 -17.58 0.16
CA ALA A 287 6.68 -18.32 -1.00
C ALA A 287 7.96 -17.67 -1.51
N TYR A 288 8.97 -18.48 -1.82
CA TYR A 288 10.14 -18.08 -2.58
C TYR A 288 9.86 -18.41 -4.05
N ILE A 289 9.88 -17.39 -4.90
CA ILE A 289 9.60 -17.49 -6.32
C ILE A 289 10.92 -17.48 -7.06
N ASN A 290 11.23 -18.57 -7.76
CA ASN A 290 12.54 -18.83 -8.34
C ASN A 290 12.46 -18.73 -9.87
N LYS A 291 13.29 -17.87 -10.46
CA LYS A 291 13.35 -17.65 -11.92
C LYS A 291 14.80 -17.43 -12.36
N GLY A 292 15.42 -18.45 -12.95
CA GLY A 292 16.87 -18.59 -12.95
C GLY A 292 17.44 -18.38 -11.55
N SER A 293 18.58 -17.69 -11.46
CA SER A 293 19.23 -17.28 -10.20
C SER A 293 18.59 -16.07 -9.51
N THR A 294 17.35 -15.71 -9.85
CA THR A 294 16.58 -14.64 -9.18
C THR A 294 15.54 -15.25 -8.25
N HIS A 295 15.68 -14.95 -6.95
CA HIS A 295 14.83 -15.50 -5.88
C HIS A 295 14.03 -14.38 -5.19
N THR A 296 12.73 -14.31 -5.46
CA THR A 296 11.84 -13.28 -4.92
C THR A 296 10.98 -13.83 -3.79
N ARG A 297 11.18 -13.34 -2.56
CA ARG A 297 10.37 -13.70 -1.38
C ARG A 297 9.05 -12.92 -1.38
N HIS A 298 7.93 -13.63 -1.43
CA HIS A 298 6.57 -13.11 -1.22
C HIS A 298 5.98 -13.55 0.12
N PHE A 299 5.55 -12.60 0.94
CA PHE A 299 4.71 -12.84 2.11
C PHE A 299 3.25 -13.01 1.69
N LEU A 300 2.62 -14.12 2.10
CA LEU A 300 1.26 -14.48 1.71
C LEU A 300 0.21 -14.10 2.77
N GLY A 301 0.63 -13.82 4.00
CA GLY A 301 -0.23 -13.39 5.10
C GLY A 301 0.06 -14.13 6.41
N VAL A 302 -0.50 -13.62 7.51
CA VAL A 302 -0.75 -14.42 8.71
C VAL A 302 -2.26 -14.69 8.81
N THR A 303 -2.67 -15.96 8.89
CA THR A 303 -4.07 -16.35 9.15
C THR A 303 -4.25 -16.80 10.60
N THR A 304 -5.51 -17.03 10.99
CA THR A 304 -5.88 -17.84 12.17
C THR A 304 -6.27 -19.23 11.70
N ALA A 305 -5.86 -20.27 12.42
CA ALA A 305 -6.31 -21.65 12.19
C ALA A 305 -7.18 -22.12 13.37
N PRO A 306 -8.23 -22.92 13.14
CA PRO A 306 -9.00 -23.57 14.22
C PRO A 306 -8.16 -24.57 15.03
N SER A 307 -7.21 -25.26 14.39
CA SER A 307 -6.32 -26.24 15.01
C SER A 307 -4.90 -26.15 14.43
N HIS A 308 -3.99 -27.01 14.90
CA HIS A 308 -2.62 -27.14 14.41
C HIS A 308 -2.39 -28.46 13.66
N THR A 309 -3.45 -29.12 13.16
CA THR A 309 -3.29 -30.38 12.42
C THR A 309 -2.78 -30.13 11.01
N SER A 310 -2.02 -31.10 10.47
CA SER A 310 -1.52 -31.09 9.10
C SER A 310 -2.61 -30.91 8.06
N GLU A 311 -3.80 -31.49 8.30
CA GLU A 311 -4.98 -31.36 7.45
C GLU A 311 -5.53 -29.92 7.44
N GLU A 312 -5.56 -29.25 8.60
CA GLU A 312 -6.03 -27.86 8.71
C GLU A 312 -5.00 -26.88 8.13
N GLN A 313 -3.70 -27.16 8.31
CA GLN A 313 -2.62 -26.42 7.68
C GLN A 313 -2.65 -26.55 6.16
N LEU A 314 -2.89 -27.75 5.62
CA LEU A 314 -3.05 -27.96 4.18
C LEU A 314 -4.30 -27.23 3.66
N ARG A 315 -5.42 -27.28 4.40
CA ARG A 315 -6.62 -26.48 4.09
C ARG A 315 -6.29 -25.00 4.03
N GLY A 316 -5.61 -24.45 5.04
CA GLY A 316 -5.17 -23.06 5.06
C GLY A 316 -4.19 -22.66 3.95
N TRP A 317 -3.42 -23.61 3.42
CA TRP A 317 -2.61 -23.42 2.20
C TRP A 317 -3.47 -23.43 0.92
N ILE A 318 -4.40 -24.37 0.77
CA ILE A 318 -5.34 -24.42 -0.36
C ILE A 318 -6.17 -23.15 -0.42
N ASP A 319 -6.80 -22.74 0.69
CA ASP A 319 -7.65 -21.55 0.78
C ASP A 319 -6.86 -20.26 0.47
N ALA A 320 -5.57 -20.22 0.80
CA ALA A 320 -4.68 -19.10 0.43
C ALA A 320 -4.41 -19.06 -1.09
N LEU A 321 -4.12 -20.20 -1.73
CA LEU A 321 -3.94 -20.28 -3.17
C LEU A 321 -5.25 -20.00 -3.93
N GLU A 322 -6.38 -20.53 -3.47
CA GLU A 322 -7.72 -20.24 -4.03
C GLU A 322 -8.06 -18.74 -3.93
N SER A 323 -7.72 -18.08 -2.82
CA SER A 323 -7.91 -16.64 -2.65
C SER A 323 -7.06 -15.80 -3.61
N LEU A 324 -5.82 -16.23 -3.87
CA LEU A 324 -4.93 -15.61 -4.85
C LEU A 324 -5.46 -15.80 -6.28
N CYS A 325 -5.76 -17.04 -6.70
CA CYS A 325 -6.37 -17.35 -8.00
C CYS A 325 -7.70 -16.59 -8.21
N THR A 326 -8.57 -16.54 -7.21
CA THR A 326 -9.84 -15.78 -7.26
C THR A 326 -9.62 -14.28 -7.47
N THR A 327 -8.54 -13.73 -6.90
CA THR A 327 -8.21 -12.30 -7.01
C THR A 327 -7.50 -11.99 -8.33
N TRP A 328 -6.68 -12.91 -8.85
CA TRP A 328 -6.11 -12.84 -10.20
C TRP A 328 -7.18 -12.96 -11.28
N ASN A 329 -7.98 -14.03 -11.28
CA ASN A 329 -8.98 -14.34 -12.32
C ASN A 329 -10.11 -13.29 -12.41
N ALA A 330 -10.38 -12.56 -11.33
CA ALA A 330 -11.33 -11.44 -11.33
C ALA A 330 -10.72 -10.11 -11.86
N SER A 331 -9.40 -10.04 -12.05
CA SER A 331 -8.70 -8.86 -12.57
C SER A 331 -8.69 -8.80 -14.11
N PRO A 332 -8.43 -7.64 -14.72
CA PRO A 332 -8.44 -7.51 -16.18
C PRO A 332 -7.42 -8.40 -16.91
N ARG A 333 -6.31 -8.78 -16.25
CA ARG A 333 -5.31 -9.70 -16.82
C ARG A 333 -5.70 -11.16 -16.62
N GLY A 334 -6.15 -11.55 -15.43
CA GLY A 334 -6.61 -12.93 -15.18
C GLY A 334 -7.92 -13.30 -15.86
N GLN A 335 -8.66 -12.33 -16.41
CA GLN A 335 -9.77 -12.58 -17.35
C GLN A 335 -9.28 -12.97 -18.76
N GLN A 336 -8.05 -12.60 -19.13
CA GLN A 336 -7.41 -12.97 -20.39
C GLN A 336 -6.57 -14.24 -20.23
N GLU A 337 -5.87 -14.35 -19.09
CA GLU A 337 -4.97 -15.45 -18.74
C GLU A 337 -5.37 -16.02 -17.35
N PRO A 338 -6.47 -16.80 -17.26
CA PRO A 338 -6.91 -17.38 -16.00
C PRO A 338 -5.92 -18.43 -15.48
N LEU A 339 -5.78 -18.51 -14.16
CA LEU A 339 -4.90 -19.46 -13.47
C LEU A 339 -5.68 -20.26 -12.43
N SER A 340 -5.49 -21.58 -12.44
CA SER A 340 -6.03 -22.49 -11.43
C SER A 340 -5.01 -22.79 -10.33
N VAL A 341 -5.47 -23.34 -9.21
CA VAL A 341 -4.58 -23.85 -8.15
C VAL A 341 -3.69 -25.00 -8.68
N ALA A 342 -4.17 -25.79 -9.65
CA ALA A 342 -3.38 -26.86 -10.28
C ALA A 342 -2.15 -26.33 -11.04
N ASP A 343 -2.26 -25.15 -11.67
CA ASP A 343 -1.14 -24.54 -12.38
C ASP A 343 -0.05 -24.09 -11.41
N ILE A 344 -0.44 -23.49 -10.28
CA ILE A 344 0.49 -23.10 -9.21
C ILE A 344 1.11 -24.35 -8.54
N LEU A 345 0.32 -25.39 -8.24
CA LEU A 345 0.80 -26.67 -7.70
C LEU A 345 1.84 -27.36 -8.62
N SER A 346 1.70 -27.22 -9.94
CA SER A 346 2.68 -27.78 -10.90
C SER A 346 4.06 -27.10 -10.82
N LYS A 347 4.07 -25.80 -10.46
CA LYS A 347 5.28 -24.99 -10.25
C LYS A 347 5.88 -25.09 -8.85
N ILE A 348 5.14 -25.58 -7.85
CA ILE A 348 5.71 -25.84 -6.53
C ILE A 348 6.70 -27.01 -6.62
N LYS A 349 7.96 -26.73 -6.29
CA LYS A 349 9.11 -27.64 -6.32
C LYS A 349 9.70 -27.93 -4.94
N GLY A 350 9.26 -27.24 -3.88
CA GLY A 350 9.69 -27.58 -2.53
C GLY A 350 8.95 -26.89 -1.38
N MET A 351 9.31 -27.27 -0.16
CA MET A 351 8.74 -26.72 1.08
C MET A 351 9.76 -26.72 2.24
N ASN A 352 9.83 -25.62 2.99
CA ASN A 352 10.65 -25.46 4.20
C ASN A 352 9.76 -25.19 5.43
N THR A 353 9.88 -26.07 6.42
CA THR A 353 9.11 -26.07 7.68
C THR A 353 10.05 -26.25 8.88
N ASP A 354 9.53 -26.30 10.10
CA ASP A 354 10.26 -26.97 11.19
C ASP A 354 10.32 -28.51 10.99
N HIS A 355 10.82 -29.24 11.99
CA HIS A 355 11.00 -30.69 11.97
C HIS A 355 9.95 -31.48 12.78
N ALA A 356 8.82 -30.88 13.16
CA ALA A 356 7.75 -31.54 13.90
C ALA A 356 6.99 -32.56 13.01
N GLU A 357 6.39 -33.58 13.64
CA GLU A 357 5.73 -34.67 12.91
C GLU A 357 4.45 -34.23 12.19
N ASP A 358 3.76 -33.20 12.69
CA ASP A 358 2.65 -32.55 11.99
C ASP A 358 3.14 -31.80 10.74
N GLN A 359 4.32 -31.16 10.77
CA GLN A 359 4.91 -30.55 9.58
C GLN A 359 5.37 -31.60 8.57
N LYS A 360 6.03 -32.69 9.00
CA LYS A 360 6.38 -33.82 8.13
C LYS A 360 5.17 -34.52 7.54
N LYS A 361 4.02 -34.50 8.22
CA LYS A 361 2.75 -35.01 7.69
C LYS A 361 2.11 -34.00 6.72
N LEU A 362 2.16 -32.69 7.00
CA LEU A 362 1.72 -31.63 6.09
C LEU A 362 2.46 -31.74 4.74
N VAL A 363 3.78 -31.88 4.78
CA VAL A 363 4.63 -32.09 3.59
C VAL A 363 4.17 -33.29 2.76
N ARG A 364 3.91 -34.45 3.38
CA ARG A 364 3.39 -35.65 2.69
C ARG A 364 2.03 -35.40 2.04
N LEU A 365 1.08 -34.83 2.79
CA LEU A 365 -0.24 -34.48 2.24
C LEU A 365 -0.16 -33.44 1.10
N PHE A 366 0.85 -32.55 1.12
CA PHE A 366 1.11 -31.58 0.05
C PHE A 366 1.69 -32.25 -1.22
N MET A 367 2.59 -33.22 -1.05
CA MET A 367 3.10 -34.05 -2.15
C MET A 367 1.97 -34.88 -2.78
N GLU A 368 1.15 -35.54 -1.96
CA GLU A 368 -0.04 -36.28 -2.40
C GLU A 368 -1.02 -35.39 -3.17
N LEU A 369 -1.28 -34.16 -2.67
CA LEU A 369 -2.08 -33.15 -3.38
C LEU A 369 -1.49 -32.80 -4.75
N LYS A 370 -0.20 -32.46 -4.81
CA LYS A 370 0.51 -32.07 -6.03
C LYS A 370 0.46 -33.18 -7.08
N VAL A 371 0.83 -34.41 -6.72
CA VAL A 371 0.82 -35.57 -7.62
C VAL A 371 -0.59 -35.82 -8.13
N ARG A 372 -1.57 -36.01 -7.23
CA ARG A 372 -2.97 -36.26 -7.60
C ARG A 372 -3.51 -35.20 -8.56
N THR A 373 -3.22 -33.92 -8.30
CA THR A 373 -3.73 -32.82 -9.13
C THR A 373 -3.03 -32.72 -10.50
N ASP A 374 -1.76 -33.10 -10.64
CA ASP A 374 -1.14 -33.23 -11.97
C ASP A 374 -1.76 -34.40 -12.77
N ARG A 375 -1.97 -35.56 -12.14
CA ARG A 375 -2.65 -36.70 -12.78
C ARG A 375 -4.09 -36.34 -13.19
N GLU A 376 -4.86 -35.76 -12.27
CA GLU A 376 -6.22 -35.27 -12.52
C GLU A 376 -6.26 -34.35 -13.75
N ARG A 377 -5.32 -33.40 -13.86
CA ARG A 377 -5.17 -32.50 -15.01
C ARG A 377 -4.79 -33.24 -16.30
N ARG A 378 -3.92 -34.26 -16.26
CA ARG A 378 -3.56 -35.08 -17.43
C ARG A 378 -4.73 -35.91 -17.94
N GLY A 379 -5.49 -36.53 -17.03
CA GLY A 379 -6.71 -37.28 -17.38
C GLY A 379 -7.77 -36.36 -18.00
N GLN A 380 -8.03 -35.21 -17.37
CA GLN A 380 -8.94 -34.19 -17.92
C GLN A 380 -8.53 -33.73 -19.33
N ARG A 381 -7.23 -33.46 -19.54
CA ARG A 381 -6.70 -33.07 -20.85
C ARG A 381 -6.91 -34.17 -21.91
N ALA A 382 -6.53 -35.41 -21.61
CA ALA A 382 -6.70 -36.51 -22.55
C ALA A 382 -8.17 -36.78 -22.93
N ILE A 383 -9.10 -36.62 -21.99
CA ILE A 383 -10.55 -36.70 -22.25
C ILE A 383 -10.98 -35.58 -23.22
N LEU A 384 -10.54 -34.34 -22.99
CA LEU A 384 -10.83 -33.18 -23.87
C LEU A 384 -10.19 -33.29 -25.25
N GLU A 385 -9.04 -33.96 -25.35
CA GLU A 385 -8.33 -34.25 -26.61
C GLU A 385 -8.91 -35.46 -27.36
N GLY A 386 -9.99 -36.07 -26.86
CA GLY A 386 -10.81 -37.06 -27.56
C GLY A 386 -10.70 -38.50 -27.05
N ALA A 387 -9.86 -38.79 -26.06
CA ALA A 387 -9.61 -40.15 -25.56
C ALA A 387 -10.72 -40.69 -24.63
N LEU A 388 -11.99 -40.33 -24.87
CA LEU A 388 -13.13 -40.70 -24.01
C LEU A 388 -13.33 -42.22 -23.93
N ALA A 389 -13.19 -42.94 -25.05
CA ALA A 389 -13.32 -44.40 -25.09
C ALA A 389 -12.20 -45.13 -24.31
N GLU A 390 -11.03 -44.52 -24.14
CA GLU A 390 -9.97 -45.06 -23.26
C GLU A 390 -10.24 -44.79 -21.77
N PHE A 391 -11.07 -43.79 -21.46
CA PHE A 391 -11.46 -43.41 -20.10
C PHE A 391 -12.67 -44.22 -19.58
N GLU A 392 -13.60 -44.63 -20.45
CA GLU A 392 -14.81 -45.39 -20.10
C GLU A 392 -14.56 -46.62 -19.19
N PRO A 393 -13.53 -47.46 -19.40
CA PRO A 393 -13.23 -48.58 -18.50
C PRO A 393 -12.92 -48.13 -17.06
N PHE A 394 -12.12 -47.07 -16.89
CA PHE A 394 -11.78 -46.53 -15.57
C PHE A 394 -13.02 -45.97 -14.87
N ALA A 395 -13.90 -45.29 -15.61
CA ALA A 395 -15.15 -44.76 -15.09
C ALA A 395 -16.12 -45.88 -14.66
N ALA A 396 -16.21 -46.95 -15.45
CA ALA A 396 -17.02 -48.12 -15.13
C ALA A 396 -16.52 -48.85 -13.87
N GLU A 397 -15.21 -49.11 -13.76
CA GLU A 397 -14.59 -49.74 -12.59
C GLU A 397 -14.80 -48.93 -11.30
N GLU A 398 -14.48 -47.64 -11.31
CA GLU A 398 -14.64 -46.80 -10.10
C GLU A 398 -16.10 -46.63 -9.70
N THR A 399 -17.02 -46.62 -10.66
CA THR A 399 -18.47 -46.61 -10.39
C THR A 399 -18.91 -47.93 -9.74
N ALA A 400 -18.51 -49.07 -10.30
CA ALA A 400 -18.82 -50.39 -9.75
C ALA A 400 -18.24 -50.59 -8.34
N ASP A 401 -17.00 -50.16 -8.10
CA ASP A 401 -16.39 -50.21 -6.77
C ASP A 401 -17.05 -49.25 -5.77
N THR A 402 -17.53 -48.09 -6.22
CA THR A 402 -18.28 -47.15 -5.36
C THR A 402 -19.65 -47.73 -4.97
N ILE A 403 -20.37 -48.35 -5.91
CA ILE A 403 -21.63 -49.07 -5.64
C ILE A 403 -21.38 -50.24 -4.67
N ARG A 404 -20.30 -50.99 -4.86
CA ARG A 404 -19.86 -52.08 -3.97
C ARG A 404 -19.58 -51.57 -2.55
N LYS A 405 -18.86 -50.45 -2.40
CA LYS A 405 -18.55 -49.80 -1.12
C LYS A 405 -19.79 -49.23 -0.42
N ALA A 406 -20.81 -48.80 -1.15
CA ALA A 406 -22.12 -48.42 -0.60
C ALA A 406 -22.93 -49.63 -0.06
N GLY A 407 -22.46 -50.86 -0.27
CA GLY A 407 -23.13 -52.10 0.13
C GLY A 407 -24.01 -52.72 -0.95
N GLY A 408 -23.70 -52.47 -2.23
CA GLY A 408 -24.37 -53.05 -3.38
C GLY A 408 -25.49 -52.18 -3.97
N LEU A 409 -25.96 -52.57 -5.16
CA LEU A 409 -26.85 -51.75 -5.99
C LEU A 409 -28.13 -51.32 -5.25
N SER A 410 -28.78 -52.23 -4.51
CA SER A 410 -30.01 -51.93 -3.79
C SER A 410 -29.84 -50.90 -2.67
N ARG A 411 -28.65 -50.80 -2.05
CA ARG A 411 -28.35 -49.70 -1.10
C ARG A 411 -28.00 -48.41 -1.82
N TRP A 412 -27.26 -48.50 -2.91
CA TRP A 412 -26.90 -47.37 -3.77
C TRP A 412 -28.14 -46.65 -4.36
N GLU A 413 -29.17 -47.42 -4.72
CA GLU A 413 -30.46 -46.89 -5.20
C GLU A 413 -31.27 -46.23 -4.08
N GLN A 414 -31.08 -46.65 -2.83
CA GLN A 414 -31.71 -46.07 -1.63
C GLN A 414 -30.98 -44.81 -1.12
N LEU A 415 -29.78 -44.49 -1.61
CA LEU A 415 -29.07 -43.27 -1.22
C LEU A 415 -29.80 -41.99 -1.69
N PRO A 416 -29.86 -40.93 -0.86
CA PRO A 416 -30.34 -39.62 -1.28
C PRO A 416 -29.66 -39.15 -2.57
N GLY A 417 -30.42 -38.57 -3.50
CA GLY A 417 -29.91 -38.20 -4.83
C GLY A 417 -28.68 -37.28 -4.82
N ALA A 418 -28.56 -36.39 -3.82
CA ALA A 418 -27.40 -35.53 -3.62
C ALA A 418 -26.15 -36.29 -3.11
N GLU A 419 -26.33 -37.26 -2.22
CA GLU A 419 -25.26 -38.12 -1.70
C GLU A 419 -24.76 -39.07 -2.78
N ARG A 420 -25.68 -39.67 -3.55
CA ARG A 420 -25.37 -40.47 -4.74
C ARG A 420 -24.62 -39.65 -5.80
N ALA A 421 -25.02 -38.40 -6.04
CA ALA A 421 -24.32 -37.50 -6.96
C ALA A 421 -22.90 -37.15 -6.48
N ALA A 422 -22.70 -36.91 -5.18
CA ALA A 422 -21.38 -36.68 -4.60
C ALA A 422 -20.46 -37.92 -4.74
N HIS A 423 -21.00 -39.11 -4.51
CA HIS A 423 -20.27 -40.36 -4.74
C HIS A 423 -19.93 -40.60 -6.22
N VAL A 424 -20.84 -40.31 -7.16
CA VAL A 424 -20.55 -40.38 -8.60
C VAL A 424 -19.44 -39.40 -8.97
N HIS A 425 -19.52 -38.15 -8.52
CA HIS A 425 -18.50 -37.13 -8.79
C HIS A 425 -17.10 -37.58 -8.32
N GLU A 426 -16.98 -38.09 -7.09
CA GLU A 426 -15.70 -38.59 -6.59
C GLU A 426 -15.26 -39.91 -7.27
N ALA A 427 -16.19 -40.75 -7.74
CA ALA A 427 -15.85 -41.93 -8.55
C ALA A 427 -15.27 -41.54 -9.92
N THR A 428 -15.95 -40.65 -10.65
CA THR A 428 -15.46 -40.06 -11.91
C THR A 428 -14.09 -39.39 -11.68
N ARG A 429 -13.92 -38.67 -10.57
CA ARG A 429 -12.65 -38.00 -10.24
C ARG A 429 -11.51 -38.99 -10.02
N ARG A 430 -11.73 -40.08 -9.27
CA ARG A 430 -10.71 -41.13 -9.09
C ARG A 430 -10.39 -41.84 -10.40
N ALA A 431 -11.39 -42.08 -11.27
CA ALA A 431 -11.17 -42.61 -12.61
C ALA A 431 -10.27 -41.67 -13.43
N THR A 432 -10.51 -40.36 -13.36
CA THR A 432 -9.72 -39.35 -14.08
C THR A 432 -8.29 -39.25 -13.55
N VAL A 433 -8.06 -39.44 -12.25
CA VAL A 433 -6.72 -39.59 -11.67
C VAL A 433 -6.03 -40.86 -12.16
N ARG A 434 -6.72 -42.02 -12.16
CA ARG A 434 -6.16 -43.30 -12.66
C ARG A 434 -5.82 -43.26 -14.15
N PHE A 435 -6.67 -42.64 -14.96
CA PHE A 435 -6.40 -42.39 -16.39
C PHE A 435 -5.28 -41.37 -16.59
N GLY A 436 -5.17 -40.37 -15.70
CA GLY A 436 -4.04 -39.46 -15.63
C GLY A 436 -2.71 -40.14 -15.31
N GLU A 437 -2.72 -41.22 -14.53
CA GLU A 437 -1.53 -42.02 -14.21
C GLU A 437 -1.02 -42.79 -15.43
N THR A 438 -1.89 -43.33 -16.30
CA THR A 438 -1.41 -43.98 -17.54
C THR A 438 -0.80 -42.97 -18.51
N ARG A 439 -1.37 -41.75 -18.58
CA ARG A 439 -0.79 -40.62 -19.32
C ARG A 439 0.49 -40.05 -18.69
N PHE A 440 0.77 -40.33 -17.42
CA PHE A 440 2.05 -40.02 -16.77
C PHE A 440 3.09 -41.13 -16.99
N ALA A 441 2.69 -42.40 -16.89
CA ALA A 441 3.56 -43.55 -17.12
C ALA A 441 4.17 -43.57 -18.53
N ALA A 442 3.46 -43.02 -19.53
CA ALA A 442 3.88 -42.90 -20.92
C ALA A 442 4.89 -41.76 -21.22
N LEU A 443 5.22 -40.91 -20.25
CA LEU A 443 6.18 -39.81 -20.40
C LEU A 443 7.65 -40.28 -20.37
N SER A 444 8.58 -39.40 -20.73
CA SER A 444 10.00 -39.61 -20.45
C SER A 444 10.31 -39.54 -18.94
N GLU A 445 11.44 -40.10 -18.50
CA GLU A 445 11.83 -40.05 -17.07
C GLU A 445 12.19 -38.63 -16.62
N GLU A 446 12.70 -37.79 -17.53
CA GLU A 446 12.92 -36.37 -17.30
C GLU A 446 11.60 -35.61 -17.08
N GLU A 447 10.58 -35.89 -17.90
CA GLU A 447 9.24 -35.31 -17.75
C GLU A 447 8.54 -35.76 -16.45
N LYS A 448 8.64 -37.05 -16.11
CA LYS A 448 8.13 -37.61 -14.85
C LYS A 448 8.77 -36.92 -13.66
N ARG A 449 10.10 -36.84 -13.66
CA ARG A 449 10.89 -36.18 -12.63
C ARG A 449 10.55 -34.69 -12.51
N ALA A 450 10.45 -33.96 -13.63
CA ALA A 450 10.11 -32.53 -13.63
C ALA A 450 8.68 -32.25 -13.11
N ALA A 451 7.73 -33.15 -13.36
CA ALA A 451 6.36 -33.05 -12.86
C ALA A 451 6.29 -33.30 -11.34
N ASP A 452 6.86 -34.42 -10.88
CA ASP A 452 6.74 -34.90 -9.50
C ASP A 452 7.77 -34.29 -8.52
N LEU A 453 8.81 -33.61 -9.02
CA LEU A 453 9.82 -32.91 -8.21
C LEU A 453 9.18 -32.06 -7.11
N PHE A 454 9.39 -32.48 -5.86
CA PHE A 454 9.04 -31.77 -4.65
C PHE A 454 10.08 -32.08 -3.56
N VAL A 455 10.82 -31.06 -3.13
CA VAL A 455 11.94 -31.19 -2.20
C VAL A 455 11.55 -30.60 -0.84
N TRP A 456 11.72 -31.38 0.23
CA TRP A 456 11.60 -30.87 1.60
C TRP A 456 12.99 -30.71 2.24
N ALA A 457 13.18 -29.59 2.95
CA ALA A 457 14.31 -29.41 3.84
C ALA A 457 13.85 -28.64 5.09
N GLY A 458 14.14 -29.16 6.29
CA GLY A 458 13.67 -28.56 7.53
C GLY A 458 14.61 -27.47 8.05
N CYS A 459 14.06 -26.37 8.58
CA CYS A 459 14.75 -25.18 9.09
C CYS A 459 16.05 -25.48 9.87
N CYS A 460 17.16 -24.85 9.48
CA CYS A 460 18.48 -25.08 10.07
C CYS A 460 18.56 -24.72 11.56
N MET A 461 17.86 -23.68 12.01
CA MET A 461 17.80 -23.31 13.43
C MET A 461 17.03 -24.33 14.27
N HIS A 462 16.05 -25.01 13.69
CA HIS A 462 15.34 -26.10 14.37
C HIS A 462 16.19 -27.38 14.47
N LYS A 463 17.21 -27.56 13.62
CA LYS A 463 18.21 -28.63 13.80
C LYS A 463 19.06 -28.39 15.05
N GLU A 464 19.61 -27.18 15.18
CA GLU A 464 20.46 -26.75 16.31
C GLU A 464 19.67 -26.73 17.64
N LEU A 465 18.49 -26.10 17.65
CA LEU A 465 17.62 -26.07 18.83
C LEU A 465 17.22 -27.48 19.31
N ASN A 466 17.15 -28.45 18.40
CA ASN A 466 16.89 -29.84 18.77
C ASN A 466 18.16 -30.58 19.19
N SER A 467 19.34 -30.31 18.62
CA SER A 467 20.60 -30.90 19.09
C SER A 467 20.95 -30.48 20.52
N VAL A 468 20.65 -29.24 20.91
CA VAL A 468 20.74 -28.79 22.31
C VAL A 468 19.82 -29.59 23.24
N LYS A 469 18.57 -29.88 22.82
CA LYS A 469 17.66 -30.78 23.59
C LYS A 469 18.20 -32.21 23.66
N GLY A 470 18.82 -32.70 22.59
CA GLY A 470 19.45 -34.02 22.53
C GLY A 470 20.62 -34.14 23.51
N GLY A 471 21.51 -33.14 23.54
CA GLY A 471 22.60 -33.07 24.51
C GLY A 471 22.08 -32.94 25.95
N ALA A 472 21.08 -32.10 26.19
CA ALA A 472 20.49 -31.94 27.53
C ALA A 472 19.81 -33.24 28.03
N ALA A 473 19.19 -34.02 27.14
CA ALA A 473 18.64 -35.33 27.49
C ALA A 473 19.74 -36.35 27.85
N ALA A 474 20.82 -36.41 27.07
CA ALA A 474 21.97 -37.28 27.36
C ALA A 474 22.73 -36.85 28.63
N LEU A 475 22.75 -35.56 28.95
CA LEU A 475 23.32 -35.01 30.18
C LEU A 475 22.46 -35.35 31.41
N ALA A 476 21.13 -35.33 31.28
CA ALA A 476 20.23 -35.82 32.32
C ALA A 476 20.37 -37.35 32.55
N SER A 477 20.62 -38.12 31.49
CA SER A 477 21.00 -39.54 31.60
C SER A 477 22.35 -39.71 32.29
N PHE A 478 23.39 -38.93 31.92
CA PHE A 478 24.75 -39.06 32.46
C PHE A 478 24.81 -39.04 33.98
N TRP A 479 24.11 -38.11 34.65
CA TRP A 479 24.07 -38.07 36.12
C TRP A 479 23.55 -39.38 36.72
N LYS A 480 22.47 -39.92 36.16
CA LYS A 480 21.83 -41.15 36.60
C LYS A 480 22.70 -42.39 36.29
N ASP A 481 23.24 -42.47 35.08
CA ASP A 481 23.94 -43.65 34.57
C ASP A 481 25.37 -43.78 35.15
N ASN A 482 25.80 -42.82 35.98
CA ASN A 482 27.06 -42.83 36.73
C ASN A 482 26.84 -42.75 38.27
N ASP A 483 25.60 -42.93 38.75
CA ASP A 483 25.21 -42.83 40.18
C ASP A 483 25.63 -41.50 40.86
N LEU A 484 25.63 -40.41 40.10
CA LEU A 484 26.04 -39.07 40.56
C LEU A 484 24.85 -38.23 41.06
N PRO A 485 25.06 -37.28 41.98
CA PRO A 485 24.02 -36.35 42.41
C PRO A 485 23.43 -35.55 41.24
N PRO A 486 22.15 -35.72 40.89
CA PRO A 486 21.52 -34.98 39.79
C PRO A 486 21.37 -33.50 40.16
N SER A 487 21.42 -32.65 39.15
CA SER A 487 21.33 -31.20 39.29
C SER A 487 20.03 -30.73 39.98
N THR A 488 20.16 -29.72 40.86
CA THR A 488 19.10 -29.32 41.80
C THR A 488 17.72 -29.15 41.14
N CYS A 489 16.75 -29.91 41.65
CA CYS A 489 15.41 -30.00 41.10
C CYS A 489 14.44 -28.90 41.60
N VAL A 490 13.75 -28.25 40.66
CA VAL A 490 12.87 -27.11 40.94
C VAL A 490 11.49 -27.56 41.41
N ARG A 491 11.23 -27.45 42.71
CA ARG A 491 9.96 -27.83 43.33
C ARG A 491 8.86 -26.79 43.08
N ARG A 492 7.63 -27.25 42.75
CA ARG A 492 6.41 -26.42 42.74
C ARG A 492 5.90 -26.19 44.17
N GLN A 493 5.12 -25.12 44.38
CA GLN A 493 4.67 -24.72 45.72
C GLN A 493 3.80 -25.78 46.44
N ARG A 494 2.93 -26.53 45.73
CA ARG A 494 2.22 -27.69 46.31
C ARG A 494 3.18 -28.73 46.89
N ASN A 495 4.30 -28.99 46.21
CA ASN A 495 5.31 -29.98 46.61
C ASN A 495 6.04 -29.54 47.90
N TYR A 496 6.18 -28.23 48.14
CA TYR A 496 6.75 -27.70 49.38
C TYR A 496 5.79 -27.86 50.56
N SER A 497 4.50 -27.56 50.38
CA SER A 497 3.48 -27.80 51.40
C SER A 497 3.41 -29.28 51.79
N ILE A 498 3.40 -30.18 50.80
CA ILE A 498 3.35 -31.63 51.02
C ILE A 498 4.57 -32.13 51.80
N LYS A 499 5.81 -31.73 51.45
CA LYS A 499 7.00 -32.16 52.22
C LYS A 499 7.07 -31.57 53.64
N LYS A 500 6.26 -30.56 53.97
CA LYS A 500 6.08 -30.07 55.35
C LYS A 500 5.07 -30.87 56.18
N VAL A 501 4.31 -31.77 55.57
CA VAL A 501 3.22 -32.54 56.22
C VAL A 501 3.47 -34.05 56.17
N CYS A 502 3.98 -34.58 55.05
CA CYS A 502 4.35 -35.99 54.89
C CYS A 502 5.81 -36.09 54.39
N PRO A 503 6.78 -36.55 55.22
CA PRO A 503 8.20 -36.47 54.88
C PRO A 503 8.67 -37.31 53.66
N ASP A 504 8.23 -38.58 53.57
CA ASP A 504 9.09 -39.61 52.95
C ASP A 504 8.69 -40.13 51.55
N GLU A 505 7.40 -40.31 51.19
CA GLU A 505 7.06 -40.85 49.84
C GLU A 505 6.51 -39.81 48.85
N SER A 506 5.60 -38.95 49.28
CA SER A 506 5.05 -37.91 48.40
C SER A 506 6.08 -36.84 48.00
N ALA A 507 7.19 -36.75 48.74
CA ALA A 507 8.37 -35.96 48.39
C ALA A 507 9.10 -36.47 47.13
N ASP A 508 9.05 -37.78 46.87
CA ASP A 508 9.86 -38.42 45.84
C ASP A 508 9.11 -38.45 44.51
N ARG A 509 7.80 -38.76 44.51
CA ARG A 509 6.91 -38.45 43.37
C ARG A 509 6.96 -36.96 43.00
N ALA A 510 7.09 -36.08 43.99
CA ALA A 510 7.26 -34.65 43.79
C ALA A 510 8.64 -34.24 43.23
N THR A 511 9.62 -35.15 43.25
CA THR A 511 10.97 -34.99 42.70
C THR A 511 11.05 -35.62 41.30
N GLU A 512 10.48 -36.80 41.07
CA GLU A 512 10.30 -37.43 39.74
C GLU A 512 9.60 -36.50 38.72
N VAL A 513 8.64 -35.69 39.18
CA VAL A 513 7.84 -34.79 38.33
C VAL A 513 8.47 -33.38 38.22
N SER A 514 9.54 -33.08 38.96
CA SER A 514 10.26 -31.82 38.84
C SER A 514 11.35 -31.85 37.77
N GLN A 515 11.57 -30.72 37.12
CA GLN A 515 12.71 -30.51 36.21
C GLN A 515 13.80 -29.76 36.98
N GLY A 516 15.04 -30.22 36.91
CA GLY A 516 16.22 -29.56 37.46
C GLY A 516 17.17 -29.01 36.39
N GLY A 517 18.38 -28.66 36.81
CA GLY A 517 19.51 -28.41 35.91
C GLY A 517 19.53 -27.06 35.19
N ALA A 518 20.56 -26.85 34.39
CA ALA A 518 20.88 -25.56 33.77
C ALA A 518 19.82 -25.10 32.77
N VAL A 519 19.20 -26.03 32.03
CA VAL A 519 18.07 -25.72 31.14
C VAL A 519 16.88 -25.19 31.95
N LYS A 520 16.69 -25.66 33.18
CA LYS A 520 15.65 -25.14 34.07
C LYS A 520 16.07 -23.83 34.73
N LEU A 521 17.30 -23.73 35.23
CA LEU A 521 17.84 -22.52 35.87
C LEU A 521 17.80 -21.33 34.90
N THR A 522 18.25 -21.50 33.65
CA THR A 522 18.18 -20.47 32.61
C THR A 522 16.74 -20.08 32.25
N SER A 523 15.82 -21.04 32.25
CA SER A 523 14.38 -20.77 32.10
C SER A 523 13.80 -19.96 33.27
N LEU A 524 14.18 -20.26 34.52
CA LEU A 524 13.76 -19.50 35.70
C LEU A 524 14.41 -18.11 35.77
N ALA A 525 15.70 -18.00 35.46
CA ALA A 525 16.43 -16.74 35.35
C ALA A 525 15.80 -15.86 34.26
N GLY A 526 15.45 -16.43 33.10
CA GLY A 526 14.68 -15.75 32.06
C GLY A 526 13.30 -15.28 32.55
N ALA A 527 12.60 -16.08 33.37
CA ALA A 527 11.32 -15.67 33.95
C ALA A 527 11.45 -14.56 35.00
N LEU A 528 12.50 -14.59 35.84
CA LEU A 528 12.75 -13.62 36.91
C LEU A 528 13.29 -12.29 36.37
N PHE A 529 14.30 -12.38 35.49
CA PHE A 529 15.04 -11.25 34.94
C PHE A 529 14.45 -10.70 33.63
N ARG A 530 13.53 -11.42 32.97
CA ARG A 530 12.84 -10.98 31.72
C ARG A 530 11.35 -11.38 31.71
N HIS A 531 10.67 -11.08 32.81
CA HIS A 531 9.29 -11.47 33.09
C HIS A 531 8.26 -10.92 32.08
N LYS A 532 7.10 -11.58 31.97
CA LYS A 532 6.01 -11.16 31.07
C LYS A 532 5.17 -9.99 31.62
N ASP A 533 5.10 -9.86 32.94
CA ASP A 533 4.46 -8.72 33.63
C ASP A 533 5.56 -7.74 34.04
N GLU A 534 5.54 -6.57 33.41
CA GLU A 534 6.50 -5.47 33.59
C GLU A 534 6.55 -4.98 35.05
N LYS A 535 5.49 -5.16 35.84
CA LYS A 535 5.45 -4.78 37.27
C LYS A 535 6.06 -5.81 38.23
N LYS A 536 6.45 -7.00 37.75
CA LYS A 536 6.87 -8.14 38.60
C LYS A 536 8.22 -8.76 38.24
N GLY A 537 8.82 -8.36 37.11
CA GLY A 537 10.14 -8.84 36.71
C GLY A 537 11.25 -7.89 37.15
N GLN A 538 12.43 -8.43 37.42
CA GLN A 538 13.64 -7.65 37.70
C GLN A 538 14.26 -7.06 36.41
N GLN A 539 13.45 -6.68 35.42
CA GLN A 539 13.92 -6.49 34.03
C GLN A 539 14.75 -5.23 33.85
N ASP A 540 14.24 -4.09 34.31
CA ASP A 540 15.00 -2.85 34.30
C ASP A 540 16.17 -2.91 35.31
N THR A 541 15.96 -3.54 36.48
CA THR A 541 17.01 -3.78 37.47
C THR A 541 18.19 -4.58 36.92
N VAL A 542 17.92 -5.65 36.16
CA VAL A 542 18.94 -6.50 35.56
C VAL A 542 19.49 -5.91 34.26
N ARG A 543 18.73 -5.12 33.48
CA ARG A 543 19.31 -4.34 32.37
C ARG A 543 20.29 -3.26 32.85
N ILE A 544 20.19 -2.84 34.11
CA ILE A 544 21.18 -1.98 34.79
C ILE A 544 22.39 -2.79 35.31
N PHE A 545 22.31 -4.14 35.31
CA PHE A 545 23.33 -5.05 35.85
C PHE A 545 23.99 -5.96 34.78
N PHE A 546 23.29 -6.95 34.19
CA PHE A 546 23.90 -8.06 33.40
C PHE A 546 23.01 -8.63 32.26
N GLU A 547 23.60 -9.42 31.35
CA GLU A 547 22.91 -10.05 30.20
C GLU A 547 23.16 -11.57 30.01
N ALA A 548 22.09 -12.38 30.12
CA ALA A 548 21.94 -13.76 29.61
C ALA A 548 22.73 -14.90 30.29
N ALA A 549 22.50 -16.15 29.80
CA ALA A 549 22.88 -17.40 30.45
C ALA A 549 24.40 -17.62 30.56
N GLU A 550 25.15 -17.30 29.52
CA GLU A 550 26.62 -17.32 29.54
C GLU A 550 27.17 -16.35 30.60
N ALA A 551 26.43 -15.26 30.88
CA ALA A 551 26.79 -14.32 31.93
C ALA A 551 26.33 -14.73 33.34
N LEU A 552 25.46 -15.74 33.49
CA LEU A 552 25.25 -16.40 34.79
C LEU A 552 26.53 -17.08 35.28
N LEU A 553 27.44 -17.45 34.37
CA LEU A 553 28.79 -17.91 34.69
C LEU A 553 29.76 -16.73 34.88
N VAL A 554 29.90 -15.87 33.85
CA VAL A 554 30.89 -14.75 33.86
C VAL A 554 30.69 -13.81 35.05
N TYR A 555 29.43 -13.56 35.45
CA TYR A 555 29.07 -12.72 36.59
C TYR A 555 28.46 -13.55 37.74
N LEU A 556 28.79 -14.83 37.87
CA LEU A 556 28.25 -15.73 38.91
C LEU A 556 28.28 -15.14 40.33
N PRO A 557 29.38 -14.52 40.82
CA PRO A 557 29.41 -13.91 42.16
C PRO A 557 28.40 -12.75 42.27
N LEU A 558 28.32 -11.92 41.24
CA LEU A 558 27.49 -10.72 41.22
C LEU A 558 26.01 -11.05 41.04
N TYR A 559 25.67 -12.16 40.39
CA TYR A 559 24.30 -12.69 40.35
C TYR A 559 23.85 -13.28 41.70
N ARG A 560 24.76 -13.88 42.47
CA ARG A 560 24.48 -14.33 43.85
C ARG A 560 24.25 -13.12 44.77
N GLU A 561 25.18 -12.16 44.77
CA GLU A 561 25.09 -10.89 45.50
C GLU A 561 23.84 -10.09 45.13
N PHE A 562 23.53 -9.93 43.84
CA PHE A 562 22.33 -9.25 43.36
C PHE A 562 21.04 -9.85 43.94
N LEU A 563 20.96 -11.17 43.98
CA LEU A 563 19.81 -11.87 44.55
C LEU A 563 19.71 -11.62 46.06
N GLU A 564 20.82 -11.62 46.79
CA GLU A 564 20.86 -11.30 48.23
C GLU A 564 20.40 -9.87 48.50
N VAL A 565 20.84 -8.89 47.70
CA VAL A 565 20.34 -7.51 47.75
C VAL A 565 18.83 -7.44 47.43
N VAL A 566 18.35 -8.24 46.47
CA VAL A 566 16.91 -8.35 46.13
C VAL A 566 16.09 -9.00 47.26
N ARG A 567 16.67 -9.92 48.06
CA ARG A 567 16.06 -10.44 49.29
C ARG A 567 15.99 -9.34 50.34
N ASP A 568 17.11 -8.72 50.69
CA ASP A 568 17.23 -7.85 51.86
C ASP A 568 16.57 -6.47 51.69
N LYS A 569 16.35 -6.05 50.43
CA LYS A 569 15.56 -4.86 50.08
C LYS A 569 14.05 -5.03 50.33
N LYS A 570 13.54 -6.24 50.59
CA LYS A 570 12.11 -6.49 50.86
C LYS A 570 11.80 -6.33 52.34
N ASP A 571 10.61 -5.81 52.64
CA ASP A 571 10.11 -5.68 54.02
C ASP A 571 10.10 -7.01 54.78
N SER A 572 9.82 -8.12 54.07
CA SER A 572 9.82 -9.47 54.63
C SER A 572 11.20 -10.12 54.73
N ARG A 573 12.23 -9.56 54.07
CA ARG A 573 13.59 -10.14 53.90
C ARG A 573 13.62 -11.62 53.50
N THR A 574 12.60 -12.09 52.79
CA THR A 574 12.45 -13.48 52.36
C THR A 574 12.50 -13.64 50.85
N TRP A 575 13.03 -14.80 50.42
CA TRP A 575 12.97 -15.25 49.04
C TRP A 575 11.54 -15.61 48.63
N THR A 576 11.16 -15.29 47.39
CA THR A 576 10.07 -16.01 46.73
C THR A 576 10.55 -17.39 46.29
N ASN A 577 9.61 -18.31 46.04
CA ASN A 577 9.93 -19.62 45.46
C ASN A 577 10.71 -19.53 44.14
N LEU A 578 10.52 -18.46 43.34
CA LEU A 578 11.26 -18.27 42.09
C LEU A 578 12.74 -17.92 42.37
N GLU A 579 12.98 -16.94 43.23
CA GLU A 579 14.34 -16.48 43.56
C GLU A 579 15.12 -17.53 44.35
N GLN A 580 14.50 -18.23 45.30
CA GLN A 580 15.14 -19.34 46.03
C GLN A 580 15.62 -20.43 45.08
N ASN A 581 14.79 -20.85 44.11
CA ASN A 581 15.19 -21.86 43.13
C ASN A 581 16.34 -21.38 42.22
N VAL A 582 16.36 -20.10 41.83
CA VAL A 582 17.48 -19.52 41.05
C VAL A 582 18.74 -19.44 41.90
N TYR A 583 18.67 -18.90 43.12
CA TYR A 583 19.79 -18.77 44.03
C TYR A 583 20.41 -20.13 44.41
N SER A 584 19.58 -21.14 44.67
CA SER A 584 20.04 -22.52 44.91
C SER A 584 20.74 -23.11 43.69
N GLY A 585 20.17 -22.96 42.49
CA GLY A 585 20.79 -23.45 41.25
C GLY A 585 22.12 -22.76 40.90
N LEU A 586 22.31 -21.50 41.32
CA LEU A 586 23.59 -20.78 41.20
C LEU A 586 24.65 -21.25 42.22
N HIS A 587 24.30 -22.13 43.17
CA HIS A 587 25.19 -22.73 44.17
C HIS A 587 25.32 -24.27 44.04
N ASP A 588 24.71 -24.86 43.02
CA ASP A 588 24.64 -26.31 42.81
C ASP A 588 25.68 -26.74 41.76
N ASP A 589 26.74 -27.44 42.18
CA ASP A 589 27.87 -27.77 41.30
C ASP A 589 27.48 -28.63 40.08
N SER A 590 26.46 -29.49 40.20
CA SER A 590 25.90 -30.21 39.06
C SER A 590 25.21 -29.24 38.07
N THR A 591 24.41 -28.28 38.54
CA THR A 591 23.81 -27.22 37.69
C THR A 591 24.86 -26.29 37.09
N LEU A 592 25.91 -25.93 37.83
CA LEU A 592 27.05 -25.16 37.30
C LEU A 592 27.81 -25.95 36.22
N THR A 593 28.00 -27.26 36.43
CA THR A 593 28.57 -28.17 35.42
C THR A 593 27.73 -28.17 34.13
N GLU A 594 26.41 -28.29 34.24
CA GLU A 594 25.53 -28.22 33.07
C GLU A 594 25.55 -26.85 32.38
N LEU A 595 25.64 -25.74 33.14
CA LEU A 595 25.80 -24.40 32.57
C LEU A 595 27.12 -24.29 31.80
N CYS A 596 28.23 -24.78 32.35
CA CYS A 596 29.53 -24.80 31.69
C CYS A 596 29.49 -25.61 30.38
N VAL A 597 28.81 -26.77 30.37
CA VAL A 597 28.64 -27.58 29.15
C VAL A 597 27.80 -26.86 28.09
N LEU A 598 26.68 -26.22 28.49
CA LEU A 598 25.86 -25.42 27.56
C LEU A 598 26.63 -24.22 26.99
N ALA A 599 27.44 -23.55 27.82
CA ALA A 599 28.27 -22.43 27.40
C ALA A 599 29.40 -22.86 26.45
N LEU A 600 30.05 -24.00 26.70
CA LEU A 600 31.04 -24.55 25.77
C LEU A 600 30.40 -24.98 24.45
N TYR A 601 29.21 -25.60 24.46
CA TYR A 601 28.48 -25.93 23.24
C TYR A 601 28.08 -24.68 22.44
N SER A 602 27.63 -23.64 23.14
CA SER A 602 27.28 -22.32 22.58
C SER A 602 28.46 -21.73 21.79
N GLN A 603 29.65 -21.66 22.41
CA GLN A 603 30.87 -21.12 21.80
C GLN A 603 31.49 -22.03 20.73
N ALA A 604 31.40 -23.34 20.86
CA ALA A 604 32.00 -24.31 19.94
C ALA A 604 31.13 -24.64 18.70
N ILE A 605 29.81 -24.66 18.87
CA ILE A 605 28.84 -25.09 17.85
C ILE A 605 27.80 -24.00 17.55
N SER A 606 27.00 -23.57 18.52
CA SER A 606 25.79 -22.79 18.25
C SER A 606 26.09 -21.43 17.60
N HIS A 607 27.02 -20.65 18.15
CA HIS A 607 27.40 -19.34 17.58
C HIS A 607 28.06 -19.49 16.20
N PRO A 608 29.12 -20.31 16.00
CA PRO A 608 29.65 -20.62 14.66
C PRO A 608 28.60 -21.09 13.64
N TYR A 609 27.66 -21.95 14.05
CA TYR A 609 26.60 -22.45 13.18
C TYR A 609 25.60 -21.34 12.82
N MET A 610 25.23 -20.48 13.78
CA MET A 610 24.43 -19.28 13.52
C MET A 610 25.17 -18.31 12.59
N ARG A 611 26.48 -18.08 12.77
CA ARG A 611 27.30 -17.28 11.83
C ARG A 611 27.24 -17.84 10.41
N ALA A 612 27.23 -19.17 10.25
CA ALA A 612 27.12 -19.82 8.95
C ALA A 612 25.72 -19.75 8.31
N VAL A 613 24.63 -19.94 9.08
CA VAL A 613 23.25 -20.01 8.51
C VAL A 613 22.46 -18.70 8.57
N ARG A 614 22.91 -17.72 9.37
CA ARG A 614 22.38 -16.34 9.51
C ARG A 614 23.43 -15.26 9.19
N GLY A 615 24.50 -15.62 8.49
CA GLY A 615 25.57 -14.70 8.09
C GLY A 615 25.12 -13.66 7.05
N PRO A 616 26.03 -12.78 6.58
CA PRO A 616 25.72 -11.75 5.58
C PRO A 616 25.00 -12.30 4.34
N ASP A 617 25.38 -13.50 3.92
CA ASP A 617 24.86 -14.20 2.75
C ASP A 617 23.56 -15.00 3.01
N GLN A 618 22.93 -14.91 4.19
CA GLN A 618 21.64 -15.56 4.49
C GLN A 618 20.54 -15.23 3.46
N LEU A 619 20.64 -14.07 2.81
CA LEU A 619 19.68 -13.62 1.81
C LEU A 619 19.77 -14.40 0.48
N SER A 620 20.94 -14.96 0.15
CA SER A 620 21.24 -15.73 -1.07
C SER A 620 21.49 -17.22 -0.81
N ALA A 621 21.84 -17.61 0.42
CA ALA A 621 22.14 -18.99 0.81
C ALA A 621 20.92 -19.92 0.67
N ASN A 622 21.08 -20.95 -0.17
CA ASN A 622 20.10 -22.01 -0.36
C ASN A 622 20.14 -23.02 0.81
N ILE A 623 18.97 -23.45 1.29
CA ILE A 623 18.84 -24.51 2.29
C ILE A 623 19.32 -25.88 1.76
N LEU A 624 19.23 -26.09 0.45
CA LEU A 624 19.63 -27.35 -0.21
C LEU A 624 21.16 -27.56 -0.22
N ASP A 625 21.94 -26.51 0.03
CA ASP A 625 23.41 -26.54 0.04
C ASP A 625 24.01 -26.74 1.44
N GLN A 626 23.18 -26.97 2.46
CA GLN A 626 23.63 -27.02 3.86
C GLN A 626 24.21 -28.38 4.30
N GLY A 627 24.12 -29.43 3.46
CA GLY A 627 24.66 -30.77 3.77
C GLY A 627 26.13 -30.78 4.21
N PRO A 628 27.06 -30.14 3.46
CA PRO A 628 28.46 -29.99 3.87
C PRO A 628 28.68 -29.21 5.18
N LEU A 629 27.75 -28.33 5.57
CA LEU A 629 27.78 -27.70 6.90
C LEU A 629 27.35 -28.71 7.98
N HIS A 630 26.29 -29.49 7.76
CA HIS A 630 25.84 -30.52 8.71
C HIS A 630 26.86 -31.64 8.89
N GLU A 631 27.60 -32.04 7.84
CA GLU A 631 28.72 -32.98 7.99
C GLU A 631 29.88 -32.38 8.79
N ARG A 632 30.25 -31.11 8.57
CA ARG A 632 31.27 -30.43 9.41
C ARG A 632 30.85 -30.36 10.87
N VAL A 633 29.57 -30.08 11.16
CA VAL A 633 29.04 -30.11 12.55
C VAL A 633 29.16 -31.50 13.16
N LYS A 634 28.73 -32.55 12.43
CA LYS A 634 28.83 -33.94 12.91
C LYS A 634 30.28 -34.39 13.09
N ALA A 635 31.19 -33.99 12.22
CA ALA A 635 32.62 -34.24 12.36
C ALA A 635 33.23 -33.49 13.57
N HIS A 636 32.86 -32.22 13.79
CA HIS A 636 33.36 -31.46 14.94
C HIS A 636 32.88 -32.01 16.28
N CYS A 637 31.60 -32.39 16.38
CA CYS A 637 31.08 -33.08 17.56
C CYS A 637 31.83 -34.39 17.85
N ARG A 638 32.18 -35.20 16.84
CA ARG A 638 33.03 -36.39 17.02
C ARG A 638 34.40 -36.03 17.59
N ARG A 639 35.11 -35.05 17.01
CA ARG A 639 36.43 -34.60 17.50
C ARG A 639 36.40 -34.16 18.96
N ILE A 640 35.33 -33.50 19.42
CA ILE A 640 35.18 -33.06 20.82
C ILE A 640 34.83 -34.23 21.76
N ILE A 641 34.12 -35.26 21.29
CA ILE A 641 33.88 -36.50 22.05
C ILE A 641 35.18 -37.30 22.19
N GLU A 642 35.94 -37.42 21.10
CA GLU A 642 37.23 -38.12 21.03
C GLU A 642 38.34 -37.39 21.81
N ASN A 643 38.31 -36.05 21.80
CA ASN A 643 39.28 -35.20 22.50
C ASN A 643 38.57 -33.98 23.16
N PRO A 644 38.09 -34.13 24.41
CA PRO A 644 37.47 -33.03 25.16
C PRO A 644 38.41 -31.87 25.49
N ASP A 645 39.73 -32.10 25.46
CA ASP A 645 40.74 -31.07 25.75
C ASP A 645 40.82 -29.98 24.67
N LEU A 646 40.19 -30.19 23.50
CA LEU A 646 39.87 -29.13 22.53
C LEU A 646 39.02 -27.99 23.11
N LEU A 647 38.33 -28.22 24.24
CA LEU A 647 37.51 -27.22 24.95
C LEU A 647 37.86 -27.08 26.45
N LEU A 648 38.62 -28.03 27.02
CA LEU A 648 38.92 -28.09 28.46
C LEU A 648 40.40 -27.93 28.82
N SER A 649 41.33 -27.93 27.85
CA SER A 649 42.75 -27.64 28.13
C SER A 649 42.96 -26.15 28.45
N PRO A 650 43.92 -25.79 29.32
CA PRO A 650 44.45 -24.42 29.39
C PRO A 650 44.96 -23.89 28.03
N ASP A 651 45.43 -24.80 27.17
CA ASP A 651 45.91 -24.51 25.80
C ASP A 651 44.79 -24.62 24.74
N ALA A 652 43.52 -24.75 25.15
CA ALA A 652 42.39 -24.80 24.22
C ALA A 652 42.27 -23.47 23.46
N THR A 653 42.20 -23.55 22.13
CA THR A 653 42.11 -22.39 21.25
C THR A 653 40.95 -22.51 20.28
N TYR A 654 40.39 -21.36 19.91
CA TYR A 654 39.24 -21.26 19.02
C TYR A 654 39.50 -21.87 17.62
N THR A 655 40.76 -21.94 17.18
CA THR A 655 41.14 -22.49 15.86
C THR A 655 40.88 -23.99 15.73
N THR A 656 40.87 -24.73 16.84
CA THR A 656 40.59 -26.18 16.88
C THR A 656 39.28 -26.50 17.61
N GLY A 657 38.89 -25.70 18.60
CA GLY A 657 37.69 -25.90 19.42
C GLY A 657 36.40 -25.29 18.85
N SER A 658 36.46 -24.29 17.97
CA SER A 658 35.27 -23.77 17.28
C SER A 658 35.03 -24.48 15.93
N LEU A 659 33.76 -24.59 15.52
CA LEU A 659 33.34 -25.21 14.26
C LEU A 659 33.85 -24.46 13.01
N ASP A 660 33.95 -23.14 13.06
CA ASP A 660 34.34 -22.27 11.94
C ASP A 660 35.81 -21.82 12.00
N GLY A 661 36.55 -22.20 13.06
CA GLY A 661 37.93 -21.78 13.31
C GLY A 661 38.07 -20.29 13.65
N GLN A 662 36.96 -19.57 13.83
CA GLN A 662 36.92 -18.15 14.16
C GLN A 662 36.94 -17.95 15.68
N LEU A 663 37.19 -16.71 16.12
CA LEU A 663 37.18 -16.35 17.54
C LEU A 663 35.89 -16.80 18.24
N TRP A 664 36.05 -17.18 19.52
CA TRP A 664 34.92 -17.32 20.45
C TRP A 664 34.06 -16.06 20.38
N ASP A 665 32.74 -16.24 20.32
CA ASP A 665 31.79 -15.13 20.30
C ASP A 665 31.88 -14.29 21.59
N ARG A 666 32.15 -14.99 22.71
CA ARG A 666 32.42 -14.40 24.03
C ARG A 666 33.60 -15.10 24.71
N PRO A 667 34.86 -14.67 24.44
CA PRO A 667 36.05 -15.32 24.98
C PRO A 667 36.08 -15.41 26.51
N GLU A 668 35.52 -14.41 27.21
CA GLU A 668 35.45 -14.36 28.67
C GLU A 668 34.60 -15.50 29.27
N VAL A 669 33.64 -16.03 28.51
CA VAL A 669 32.83 -17.19 28.90
C VAL A 669 33.68 -18.45 28.92
N HIS A 670 34.46 -18.69 27.86
CA HIS A 670 35.36 -19.84 27.76
C HIS A 670 36.42 -19.81 28.87
N TYR A 671 37.09 -18.67 29.09
CA TYR A 671 38.06 -18.53 30.19
C TYR A 671 37.43 -18.59 31.59
N THR A 672 36.13 -18.31 31.73
CA THR A 672 35.40 -18.55 33.00
C THR A 672 35.18 -20.05 33.21
N VAL A 673 34.77 -20.80 32.18
CA VAL A 673 34.61 -22.26 32.28
C VAL A 673 35.95 -22.95 32.59
N LEU A 674 37.05 -22.58 31.93
CA LEU A 674 38.38 -23.12 32.24
C LEU A 674 38.81 -22.85 33.69
N ARG A 675 38.42 -21.70 34.26
CA ARG A 675 38.69 -21.36 35.68
C ARG A 675 37.83 -22.17 36.66
N MET A 676 36.63 -22.57 36.25
CA MET A 676 35.72 -23.40 37.05
C MET A 676 35.97 -24.91 36.89
N ALA A 677 36.63 -25.34 35.81
CA ALA A 677 36.89 -26.75 35.54
C ALA A 677 37.59 -27.51 36.70
N PRO A 678 38.58 -26.95 37.42
CA PRO A 678 39.19 -27.62 38.57
C PRO A 678 38.24 -27.85 39.77
N THR A 679 37.15 -27.10 39.88
CA THR A 679 36.14 -27.26 40.95
C THR A 679 34.92 -28.08 40.51
N LEU A 680 34.85 -28.51 39.24
CA LEU A 680 33.71 -29.23 38.67
C LEU A 680 34.15 -30.62 38.18
N PRO A 681 34.32 -31.62 39.09
CA PRO A 681 34.99 -32.88 38.78
C PRO A 681 34.33 -33.70 37.67
N HIS A 682 33.03 -33.52 37.43
CA HIS A 682 32.27 -34.26 36.42
C HIS A 682 32.20 -33.55 35.05
N LEU A 683 32.79 -32.35 34.90
CA LEU A 683 32.66 -31.53 33.70
C LEU A 683 33.11 -32.23 32.41
N ARG A 684 34.19 -33.02 32.44
CA ARG A 684 34.65 -33.79 31.28
C ARG A 684 33.62 -34.83 30.82
N GLY A 685 33.05 -35.60 31.76
CA GLY A 685 32.04 -36.62 31.46
C GLY A 685 30.73 -35.99 30.97
N ALA A 686 30.29 -34.93 31.64
CA ALA A 686 29.10 -34.15 31.27
C ALA A 686 29.22 -33.56 29.84
N LEU A 687 30.40 -33.03 29.48
CA LEU A 687 30.68 -32.51 28.14
C LEU A 687 30.59 -33.59 27.06
N VAL A 688 31.25 -34.74 27.29
CA VAL A 688 31.22 -35.90 26.38
C VAL A 688 29.79 -36.43 26.19
N ALA A 689 29.03 -36.58 27.28
CA ALA A 689 27.64 -37.04 27.22
C ALA A 689 26.74 -36.08 26.43
N PHE A 690 26.85 -34.76 26.67
CA PHE A 690 26.09 -33.75 25.95
C PHE A 690 26.43 -33.75 24.45
N PHE A 691 27.72 -33.74 24.09
CA PHE A 691 28.12 -33.77 22.69
C PHE A 691 27.71 -35.07 21.99
N THR A 692 27.66 -36.20 22.70
CA THR A 692 27.14 -37.48 22.18
C THR A 692 25.63 -37.39 21.87
N GLY A 693 24.82 -36.91 22.82
CA GLY A 693 23.38 -36.71 22.60
C GLY A 693 23.06 -35.68 21.51
N ALA A 694 23.89 -34.65 21.40
CA ALA A 694 23.83 -33.66 20.32
C ALA A 694 24.20 -34.28 18.96
N LEU A 695 25.24 -35.12 18.88
CA LEU A 695 25.69 -35.80 17.66
C LEU A 695 24.63 -36.75 17.11
N GLU A 696 24.05 -37.63 17.94
CA GLU A 696 22.95 -38.52 17.50
C GLU A 696 21.74 -37.72 17.02
N THR A 697 21.49 -36.56 17.64
CA THR A 697 20.42 -35.67 17.21
C THR A 697 20.76 -34.96 15.88
N TRP A 698 22.01 -34.51 15.67
CA TRP A 698 22.44 -33.99 14.37
C TRP A 698 22.34 -35.04 13.25
N LYS A 699 22.66 -36.32 13.50
CA LYS A 699 22.40 -37.41 12.54
C LYS A 699 20.91 -37.49 12.18
N ARG A 700 20.04 -37.61 13.20
CA ARG A 700 18.58 -37.75 13.04
C ARG A 700 17.90 -36.55 12.38
N PHE A 701 18.40 -35.34 12.62
CA PHE A 701 17.84 -34.10 12.07
C PHE A 701 18.58 -33.58 10.83
N SER A 702 19.48 -34.35 10.21
CA SER A 702 20.08 -34.02 8.89
C SER A 702 19.87 -35.13 7.85
N VAL A 703 18.91 -36.04 8.06
CA VAL A 703 18.69 -37.20 7.19
C VAL A 703 18.28 -36.83 5.76
N GLU A 704 17.70 -35.64 5.55
CA GLU A 704 17.35 -35.16 4.21
C GLU A 704 18.56 -34.83 3.33
N PHE A 705 19.75 -34.69 3.92
CA PHE A 705 21.03 -34.44 3.25
C PHE A 705 21.90 -35.69 3.07
N ALA A 706 21.31 -36.89 3.15
CA ALA A 706 22.01 -38.14 2.84
C ALA A 706 22.54 -38.13 1.38
N SER A 707 23.70 -38.74 1.14
CA SER A 707 24.40 -38.73 -0.16
C SER A 707 23.67 -39.48 -1.28
N ASP A 708 22.77 -40.38 -0.91
CA ASP A 708 21.83 -41.14 -1.76
C ASP A 708 20.41 -40.52 -1.76
N GLY A 709 20.18 -39.45 -0.98
CA GLY A 709 18.89 -38.79 -0.84
C GLY A 709 18.54 -37.84 -1.99
N LEU A 710 17.26 -37.46 -2.06
CA LEU A 710 16.73 -36.60 -3.13
C LEU A 710 17.56 -35.32 -3.33
N ILE A 711 17.94 -34.63 -2.23
CA ILE A 711 18.73 -33.39 -2.28
C ILE A 711 20.10 -33.59 -2.94
N ALA A 712 20.77 -34.73 -2.69
CA ALA A 712 22.05 -35.04 -3.34
C ALA A 712 21.88 -35.33 -4.84
N SER A 713 20.74 -35.90 -5.24
CA SER A 713 20.44 -36.21 -6.64
C SER A 713 20.01 -35.01 -7.51
N LEU A 714 19.82 -33.81 -6.94
CA LEU A 714 19.32 -32.64 -7.68
C LEU A 714 20.36 -32.07 -8.64
N SER A 715 19.99 -31.92 -9.90
CA SER A 715 20.75 -31.10 -10.86
C SER A 715 20.73 -29.61 -10.46
N PRO A 716 21.68 -28.78 -10.96
CA PRO A 716 21.72 -27.36 -10.63
C PRO A 716 20.42 -26.61 -10.94
N ALA A 717 19.76 -26.90 -12.07
CA ALA A 717 18.50 -26.25 -12.45
C ALA A 717 17.34 -26.63 -11.51
N GLU A 718 17.27 -27.88 -11.07
CA GLU A 718 16.25 -28.33 -10.10
C GLU A 718 16.48 -27.69 -8.73
N ARG A 719 17.74 -27.66 -8.27
CA ARG A 719 18.19 -27.02 -7.03
C ARG A 719 17.88 -25.52 -6.98
N GLU A 720 18.00 -24.83 -8.12
CA GLU A 720 17.63 -23.42 -8.27
C GLU A 720 16.10 -23.24 -8.27
N SER A 721 15.37 -24.11 -9.00
CA SER A 721 13.89 -24.08 -9.02
C SER A 721 13.26 -24.35 -7.65
N ALA A 722 13.94 -25.15 -6.81
CA ALA A 722 13.55 -25.49 -5.44
C ALA A 722 14.27 -24.64 -4.37
N TRP A 723 14.99 -23.58 -4.75
CA TRP A 723 15.71 -22.70 -3.81
C TRP A 723 14.79 -22.19 -2.68
N GLY A 724 15.32 -22.16 -1.47
CA GLY A 724 14.66 -21.59 -0.30
C GLY A 724 15.68 -21.26 0.80
N ARG A 725 15.32 -20.38 1.74
CA ARG A 725 16.23 -19.92 2.79
C ARG A 725 16.59 -21.00 3.80
N THR A 726 17.81 -20.92 4.33
CA THR A 726 18.35 -21.79 5.40
C THR A 726 17.48 -21.84 6.67
N THR A 727 16.74 -20.77 6.97
CA THR A 727 16.03 -20.53 8.23
C THR A 727 14.56 -20.15 8.04
N ASN A 728 13.71 -20.41 9.03
CA ASN A 728 12.30 -20.00 9.05
C ASN A 728 12.07 -18.57 9.59
N ASP A 729 13.15 -17.82 9.82
CA ASP A 729 13.19 -16.46 10.40
C ASP A 729 12.17 -15.47 9.78
N ASP A 730 11.85 -15.61 8.48
CA ASP A 730 10.84 -14.79 7.81
C ASP A 730 9.42 -15.02 8.38
N ASN A 731 9.05 -16.27 8.64
CA ASN A 731 7.74 -16.60 9.22
C ASN A 731 7.71 -16.33 10.74
N GLU A 732 8.76 -16.71 11.47
CA GLU A 732 8.92 -16.39 12.90
C GLU A 732 8.85 -14.86 13.12
N GLY A 733 9.50 -14.08 12.26
CA GLY A 733 9.46 -12.62 12.24
C GLY A 733 8.06 -12.06 11.92
N ALA A 734 7.34 -12.64 10.95
CA ALA A 734 5.98 -12.23 10.62
C ALA A 734 4.98 -12.49 11.77
N LEU A 735 5.13 -13.59 12.51
CA LEU A 735 4.36 -13.89 13.72
C LEU A 735 4.78 -13.00 14.90
N GLY A 736 6.08 -12.73 15.04
CA GLY A 736 6.63 -11.79 16.02
C GLY A 736 6.06 -10.37 15.84
N HIS A 737 6.06 -9.87 14.60
CA HIS A 737 5.44 -8.60 14.24
C HIS A 737 3.93 -8.59 14.47
N ALA A 738 3.22 -9.68 14.16
CA ALA A 738 1.78 -9.78 14.44
C ALA A 738 1.50 -9.66 15.95
N ARG A 739 2.24 -10.40 16.78
CA ARG A 739 2.14 -10.40 18.25
C ARG A 739 2.53 -9.05 18.90
N VAL A 740 3.37 -8.24 18.25
CA VAL A 740 3.62 -6.84 18.65
C VAL A 740 2.47 -5.95 18.20
N ARG A 741 1.97 -6.13 16.98
CA ARG A 741 0.91 -5.29 16.40
C ARG A 741 -0.44 -5.50 17.08
N ASP A 742 -0.79 -6.72 17.46
CA ASP A 742 -1.99 -7.06 18.25
C ASP A 742 -2.01 -6.40 19.65
N ARG A 743 -0.86 -5.87 20.11
CA ARG A 743 -0.75 -5.03 21.32
C ARG A 743 -0.84 -3.53 21.00
N GLN A 744 -0.16 -3.07 19.94
CA GLN A 744 -0.16 -1.65 19.54
C GLN A 744 -1.49 -1.18 18.91
N ALA A 745 -2.20 -2.07 18.21
CA ALA A 745 -3.38 -1.75 17.42
C ALA A 745 -4.46 -2.85 17.51
N PRO A 746 -5.00 -3.16 18.70
CA PRO A 746 -5.96 -4.27 18.92
C PRO A 746 -7.31 -4.11 18.20
N ARG A 747 -7.55 -3.00 17.49
CA ARG A 747 -8.72 -2.76 16.63
C ARG A 747 -8.43 -2.94 15.13
N GLU A 748 -7.19 -3.21 14.74
CA GLU A 748 -6.82 -3.50 13.35
C GLU A 748 -7.21 -4.95 12.99
N THR A 749 -7.84 -5.16 11.84
CA THR A 749 -8.23 -6.52 11.43
C THR A 749 -7.04 -7.28 10.85
N ARG A 750 -7.03 -8.62 10.94
CA ARG A 750 -5.94 -9.43 10.38
C ARG A 750 -5.76 -9.21 8.86
N HIS A 751 -6.84 -8.92 8.14
CA HIS A 751 -6.82 -8.51 6.72
C HIS A 751 -6.15 -7.14 6.49
N GLN A 752 -6.37 -6.16 7.39
CA GLN A 752 -5.67 -4.85 7.33
C GLN A 752 -4.18 -4.99 7.66
N TYR A 753 -3.85 -5.80 8.67
CA TYR A 753 -2.45 -6.16 8.98
C TYR A 753 -1.77 -6.85 7.80
N ASN A 754 -2.40 -7.87 7.21
CA ASN A 754 -1.84 -8.59 6.07
C ASN A 754 -1.63 -7.68 4.87
N ALA A 755 -2.59 -6.83 4.52
CA ALA A 755 -2.45 -5.88 3.41
C ALA A 755 -1.28 -4.88 3.63
N ARG A 756 -1.12 -4.40 4.88
CA ARG A 756 0.00 -3.53 5.29
C ARG A 756 1.34 -4.24 5.19
N GLN A 757 1.46 -5.47 5.69
CA GLN A 757 2.72 -6.20 5.65
C GLN A 757 3.06 -6.71 4.25
N LYS A 758 2.08 -7.16 3.45
CA LYS A 758 2.27 -7.45 2.02
C LYS A 758 2.84 -6.24 1.28
N GLY A 759 2.22 -5.07 1.46
CA GLY A 759 2.71 -3.82 0.88
C GLY A 759 4.10 -3.38 1.34
N LYS A 760 4.60 -3.87 2.47
CA LYS A 760 5.97 -3.64 2.95
C LYS A 760 6.96 -4.69 2.46
N VAL A 761 6.61 -5.97 2.55
CA VAL A 761 7.54 -7.10 2.36
C VAL A 761 7.75 -7.43 0.89
N ASN A 762 6.73 -7.20 0.04
CA ASN A 762 6.72 -7.61 -1.37
C ASN A 762 7.00 -6.43 -2.34
N ASP A 763 7.35 -5.25 -1.81
CA ASP A 763 7.59 -3.98 -2.53
C ASP A 763 6.56 -3.63 -3.62
N ILE A 764 5.30 -3.46 -3.20
CA ILE A 764 4.25 -2.97 -4.11
C ILE A 764 4.53 -1.56 -4.65
N ALA A 765 5.35 -0.76 -3.95
CA ALA A 765 5.66 0.60 -4.37
C ALA A 765 6.61 0.62 -5.58
N GLY A 766 7.60 -0.28 -5.58
CA GLY A 766 8.44 -0.56 -6.73
C GLY A 766 7.69 -1.26 -7.87
N HIS A 767 6.72 -2.15 -7.59
CA HIS A 767 5.96 -2.85 -8.64
C HIS A 767 4.89 -1.95 -9.30
N ALA A 768 4.02 -1.31 -8.51
CA ALA A 768 2.80 -0.68 -9.02
C ALA A 768 3.06 0.45 -10.03
N LYS A 769 4.13 1.22 -9.83
CA LYS A 769 4.56 2.30 -10.74
C LYS A 769 5.00 1.81 -12.12
N ARG A 770 5.28 0.51 -12.30
CA ARG A 770 5.81 -0.05 -13.55
C ARG A 770 4.79 -0.82 -14.40
N LYS A 771 3.65 -1.26 -13.85
CA LYS A 771 2.76 -2.23 -14.54
C LYS A 771 1.24 -1.98 -14.56
N HIS A 772 0.70 -0.95 -13.90
CA HIS A 772 -0.77 -0.84 -13.71
C HIS A 772 -1.45 0.28 -14.52
N ASN A 773 -2.24 -0.14 -15.51
CA ASN A 773 -3.18 0.73 -16.23
C ASN A 773 -4.41 1.08 -15.38
N ASP A 774 -5.20 2.06 -15.85
CA ASP A 774 -6.32 2.60 -15.06
C ASP A 774 -7.48 1.62 -14.88
N VAL A 775 -7.65 0.65 -15.78
CA VAL A 775 -8.61 -0.46 -15.62
C VAL A 775 -8.21 -1.36 -14.44
N THR A 776 -6.91 -1.67 -14.30
CA THR A 776 -6.38 -2.44 -13.17
C THR A 776 -6.56 -1.66 -11.86
N LYS A 777 -6.23 -0.37 -11.84
CA LYS A 777 -6.47 0.51 -10.69
C LYS A 777 -7.96 0.56 -10.32
N GLU A 778 -8.87 0.64 -11.30
CA GLU A 778 -10.31 0.62 -11.03
C GLU A 778 -10.79 -0.71 -10.44
N TYR A 779 -10.32 -1.85 -10.97
CA TYR A 779 -10.57 -3.18 -10.40
C TYR A 779 -10.12 -3.25 -8.93
N VAL A 780 -8.87 -2.85 -8.64
CA VAL A 780 -8.30 -2.86 -7.28
C VAL A 780 -9.15 -2.00 -6.33
N ARG A 781 -9.49 -0.76 -6.73
CA ARG A 781 -10.35 0.16 -5.96
C ARG A 781 -11.78 -0.38 -5.75
N LYS A 782 -12.31 -1.17 -6.70
CA LYS A 782 -13.62 -1.86 -6.57
C LYS A 782 -13.50 -3.03 -5.58
N ARG A 783 -12.54 -3.94 -5.78
CA ARG A 783 -12.28 -5.13 -4.94
C ARG A 783 -11.98 -4.76 -3.49
N ALA A 784 -11.21 -3.69 -3.23
CA ALA A 784 -10.94 -3.20 -1.88
C ALA A 784 -12.21 -2.77 -1.12
N ARG A 785 -13.20 -2.18 -1.82
CA ARG A 785 -14.49 -1.81 -1.21
C ARG A 785 -15.35 -3.04 -0.88
N VAL A 786 -15.28 -4.08 -1.71
CA VAL A 786 -15.95 -5.36 -1.45
C VAL A 786 -15.32 -6.05 -0.24
N LEU A 787 -13.99 -6.08 -0.13
CA LEU A 787 -13.30 -6.63 1.05
C LEU A 787 -13.60 -5.82 2.33
N ASP A 788 -13.60 -4.49 2.27
CA ASP A 788 -14.02 -3.58 3.38
C ASP A 788 -15.46 -3.85 3.85
N ALA A 789 -16.37 -4.20 2.94
CA ALA A 789 -17.77 -4.52 3.25
C ALA A 789 -18.04 -5.99 3.61
N SER A 790 -17.14 -6.91 3.25
CA SER A 790 -17.33 -8.37 3.31
C SER A 790 -17.63 -8.96 4.69
N GLY A 791 -17.26 -8.25 5.75
CA GLY A 791 -17.35 -8.74 7.12
C GLY A 791 -16.44 -9.93 7.43
N LEU A 792 -15.39 -10.23 6.63
CA LEU A 792 -14.48 -11.38 6.82
C LEU A 792 -14.06 -11.56 8.28
N ALA A 793 -13.51 -10.53 8.93
CA ALA A 793 -13.10 -10.59 10.33
C ALA A 793 -14.24 -10.83 11.36
N LYS A 794 -15.52 -10.88 10.96
CA LYS A 794 -16.64 -11.41 11.76
C LYS A 794 -16.87 -12.90 11.46
N LYS A 795 -16.72 -13.34 10.20
CA LYS A 795 -16.77 -14.75 9.79
C LYS A 795 -15.64 -15.55 10.44
N ASP A 796 -14.40 -15.06 10.37
CA ASP A 796 -13.21 -15.71 10.93
C ASP A 796 -13.39 -16.01 12.44
N ARG A 797 -13.87 -15.02 13.21
CA ARG A 797 -14.19 -15.17 14.64
C ARG A 797 -15.37 -16.09 14.91
N ALA A 798 -16.36 -16.15 14.01
CA ALA A 798 -17.49 -17.07 14.14
C ALA A 798 -17.08 -18.53 13.88
N ALA A 799 -16.16 -18.77 12.93
CA ALA A 799 -15.61 -20.09 12.65
C ALA A 799 -14.80 -20.63 13.84
N ILE A 800 -13.89 -19.82 14.41
CA ILE A 800 -13.14 -20.17 15.64
C ILE A 800 -14.12 -20.48 16.78
N ALA A 801 -15.09 -19.59 17.04
CA ALA A 801 -16.07 -19.79 18.11
C ALA A 801 -17.04 -20.98 17.87
N ALA A 802 -17.17 -21.47 16.64
CA ALA A 802 -17.91 -22.70 16.34
C ALA A 802 -17.05 -23.95 16.61
N HIS A 803 -15.78 -23.93 16.18
CA HIS A 803 -14.80 -24.97 16.48
C HIS A 803 -14.60 -25.15 17.99
N ASP A 804 -14.42 -24.06 18.74
CA ASP A 804 -14.24 -24.11 20.20
C ASP A 804 -15.44 -24.75 20.92
N ARG A 805 -16.67 -24.44 20.48
CA ARG A 805 -17.90 -25.09 21.00
C ARG A 805 -17.91 -26.59 20.71
N GLN A 806 -17.44 -27.01 19.53
CA GLN A 806 -17.38 -28.42 19.18
C GLN A 806 -16.29 -29.14 20.00
N LEU A 807 -15.09 -28.57 20.09
CA LEU A 807 -13.99 -29.08 20.91
C LEU A 807 -14.36 -29.20 22.40
N VAL A 808 -15.19 -28.29 22.93
CA VAL A 808 -15.76 -28.38 24.29
C VAL A 808 -16.79 -29.51 24.41
N LYS A 809 -17.67 -29.73 23.42
CA LYS A 809 -18.55 -30.91 23.40
C LYS A 809 -17.73 -32.19 23.36
N ASP A 810 -16.74 -32.29 22.50
CA ASP A 810 -15.94 -33.51 22.31
C ASP A 810 -15.05 -33.82 23.51
N LYS A 811 -14.66 -32.81 24.29
CA LYS A 811 -14.09 -33.00 25.64
C LYS A 811 -15.15 -33.58 26.58
N ARG A 812 -16.28 -32.88 26.80
CA ARG A 812 -17.38 -33.32 27.68
C ARG A 812 -17.89 -34.74 27.35
N THR A 813 -17.95 -35.13 26.09
CA THR A 813 -18.31 -36.50 25.67
C THR A 813 -17.24 -37.52 26.07
N ARG A 814 -15.96 -37.22 25.89
CA ARG A 814 -14.86 -38.10 26.34
C ARG A 814 -14.76 -38.17 27.85
N ASP A 815 -15.06 -37.08 28.55
CA ASP A 815 -15.04 -37.03 30.01
C ASP A 815 -16.22 -37.85 30.58
N LYS A 816 -17.43 -37.73 30.03
CA LYS A 816 -18.54 -38.68 30.29
C LYS A 816 -18.21 -40.14 29.98
N GLN A 817 -17.47 -40.41 28.90
CA GLN A 817 -17.01 -41.77 28.58
C GLN A 817 -15.96 -42.29 29.57
N ARG A 818 -15.15 -41.40 30.16
CA ARG A 818 -14.20 -41.74 31.24
C ARG A 818 -14.93 -41.99 32.55
N GLU A 819 -15.88 -41.13 32.91
CA GLU A 819 -16.78 -41.29 34.06
C GLU A 819 -17.53 -42.62 33.98
N ALA A 820 -18.20 -42.92 32.87
CA ALA A 820 -18.92 -44.19 32.67
C ALA A 820 -17.98 -45.41 32.74
N LYS A 821 -16.77 -45.35 32.16
CA LYS A 821 -15.78 -46.44 32.28
C LYS A 821 -15.24 -46.58 33.69
N GLN A 822 -15.11 -45.49 34.44
CA GLN A 822 -14.67 -45.51 35.84
C GLN A 822 -15.77 -46.03 36.76
N GLN A 823 -17.03 -45.64 36.53
CA GLN A 823 -18.21 -46.18 37.22
C GLN A 823 -18.36 -47.67 36.96
N GLU A 824 -18.21 -48.13 35.72
CA GLU A 824 -18.26 -49.55 35.38
C GLU A 824 -17.10 -50.33 36.00
N LYS A 825 -15.86 -49.77 36.00
CA LYS A 825 -14.75 -50.38 36.73
C LYS A 825 -15.05 -50.48 38.22
N THR A 826 -15.58 -49.41 38.84
CA THR A 826 -16.00 -49.41 40.25
C THR A 826 -17.03 -50.51 40.51
N ARG A 827 -18.10 -50.59 39.71
CA ARG A 827 -19.16 -51.61 39.81
C ARG A 827 -18.62 -53.05 39.69
N VAL A 828 -17.69 -53.29 38.78
CA VAL A 828 -17.03 -54.60 38.61
C VAL A 828 -16.18 -54.96 39.84
N LEU A 829 -15.49 -54.00 40.45
CA LEU A 829 -14.73 -54.23 41.67
C LEU A 829 -15.65 -54.40 42.90
N ASP A 830 -16.78 -53.70 42.97
CA ASP A 830 -17.73 -53.81 44.09
C ASP A 830 -18.46 -55.16 44.11
N GLY A 831 -18.66 -55.77 42.94
CA GLY A 831 -19.20 -57.13 42.78
C GLY A 831 -18.15 -58.25 42.75
N LEU A 832 -16.88 -57.97 43.06
CA LEU A 832 -15.80 -58.95 42.94
C LEU A 832 -15.72 -59.85 44.18
N THR A 833 -15.94 -61.16 44.01
CA THR A 833 -15.63 -62.16 45.03
C THR A 833 -14.12 -62.18 45.28
N LEU A 834 -13.69 -61.84 46.49
CA LEU A 834 -12.27 -61.78 46.84
C LEU A 834 -11.66 -63.17 47.00
N LEU A 835 -10.40 -63.31 46.60
CA LEU A 835 -9.57 -64.45 46.97
C LEU A 835 -8.74 -64.05 48.19
N LEU A 836 -9.02 -64.66 49.35
CA LEU A 836 -8.39 -64.30 50.64
C LEU A 836 -7.51 -65.41 51.24
N ASP A 837 -7.34 -66.52 50.52
CA ASP A 837 -6.49 -67.65 50.90
C ASP A 837 -5.25 -67.67 50.00
N THR A 838 -4.06 -67.43 50.56
CA THR A 838 -2.81 -67.33 49.80
C THR A 838 -2.21 -68.68 49.42
N GLU A 839 -2.68 -69.79 50.00
CA GLU A 839 -2.35 -71.14 49.54
C GLU A 839 -3.26 -71.56 48.38
N ASP A 840 -4.58 -71.29 48.44
CA ASP A 840 -5.51 -71.56 47.33
C ASP A 840 -5.17 -70.73 46.09
N ILE A 841 -4.81 -69.45 46.24
CA ILE A 841 -4.31 -68.59 45.15
C ILE A 841 -3.07 -69.19 44.49
N ARG A 842 -2.10 -69.70 45.27
CA ARG A 842 -0.88 -70.33 44.74
C ARG A 842 -1.17 -71.69 44.10
N ALA A 843 -2.01 -72.53 44.70
CA ALA A 843 -2.39 -73.83 44.16
C ALA A 843 -3.17 -73.70 42.83
N ARG A 844 -4.09 -72.74 42.75
CA ARG A 844 -4.93 -72.47 41.57
C ARG A 844 -4.34 -71.43 40.61
N ALA A 845 -3.11 -70.96 40.84
CA ALA A 845 -2.42 -69.96 40.00
C ALA A 845 -2.36 -70.32 38.50
N LYS A 846 -2.44 -71.61 38.14
CA LYS A 846 -2.58 -72.03 36.73
C LYS A 846 -3.98 -71.77 36.16
N ALA A 847 -5.03 -71.99 36.94
CA ALA A 847 -6.44 -71.92 36.53
C ALA A 847 -7.07 -70.51 36.57
N ILE A 848 -6.71 -69.67 37.55
CA ILE A 848 -7.19 -68.28 37.65
C ILE A 848 -6.74 -67.50 36.39
N THR A 849 -7.57 -66.67 35.76
CA THR A 849 -7.13 -65.95 34.54
C THR A 849 -6.30 -64.70 34.88
N ASN A 850 -5.54 -64.20 33.90
CA ASN A 850 -4.83 -62.92 34.04
C ASN A 850 -5.80 -61.74 34.25
N SER A 851 -7.05 -61.84 33.75
CA SER A 851 -8.07 -60.80 33.94
C SER A 851 -8.53 -60.75 35.40
N ASP A 852 -8.72 -61.91 36.03
CA ASP A 852 -9.22 -61.99 37.40
C ASP A 852 -8.15 -61.52 38.38
N LEU A 853 -6.90 -61.95 38.22
CA LEU A 853 -5.75 -61.41 38.96
C LEU A 853 -5.64 -59.88 38.79
N ASP A 854 -5.86 -59.38 37.58
CA ASP A 854 -5.87 -57.94 37.28
C ASP A 854 -7.08 -57.18 37.85
N GLN A 855 -8.13 -57.86 38.30
CA GLN A 855 -9.27 -57.26 39.02
C GLN A 855 -9.02 -57.29 40.53
N GLN A 856 -8.56 -58.42 41.08
CA GLN A 856 -8.18 -58.54 42.50
C GLN A 856 -7.09 -57.51 42.87
N LEU A 857 -6.03 -57.39 42.06
CA LEU A 857 -4.98 -56.37 42.25
C LEU A 857 -5.49 -54.92 42.12
N ASP A 858 -6.51 -54.68 41.29
CA ASP A 858 -7.16 -53.36 41.19
C ASP A 858 -8.10 -53.07 42.37
N TRP A 859 -8.64 -54.10 43.04
CA TRP A 859 -9.48 -53.97 44.23
C TRP A 859 -8.65 -53.63 45.46
N HIS A 860 -7.63 -54.43 45.76
CA HIS A 860 -6.71 -54.21 46.88
C HIS A 860 -6.09 -52.81 46.79
N ARG A 861 -5.57 -52.45 45.62
CA ARG A 861 -4.98 -51.13 45.34
C ARG A 861 -5.98 -49.95 45.32
N ARG A 862 -7.28 -50.21 45.36
CA ARG A 862 -8.32 -49.19 45.59
C ARG A 862 -8.57 -49.00 47.09
N ASN A 863 -8.68 -50.11 47.83
CA ASN A 863 -9.20 -50.13 49.20
C ASN A 863 -8.11 -49.99 50.27
N GLU A 864 -6.89 -50.49 50.03
CA GLU A 864 -5.71 -50.24 50.88
C GLU A 864 -5.10 -48.84 50.66
N GLY A 865 -5.60 -48.06 49.70
CA GLY A 865 -5.17 -46.69 49.41
C GLY A 865 -4.02 -46.54 48.41
N LYS A 866 -3.70 -45.29 48.03
CA LYS A 866 -2.72 -44.97 46.95
C LYS A 866 -1.25 -45.04 47.37
N ASP A 867 -1.00 -45.16 48.67
CA ASP A 867 0.33 -45.21 49.27
C ASP A 867 0.65 -46.63 49.79
N THR A 868 -0.02 -47.65 49.24
CA THR A 868 0.47 -49.02 49.29
C THR A 868 1.70 -49.23 48.41
N GLN A 869 2.53 -50.18 48.82
CA GLN A 869 3.63 -50.76 48.03
C GLN A 869 3.16 -51.53 46.76
N MET A 870 1.86 -51.52 46.42
CA MET A 870 1.32 -52.16 45.21
C MET A 870 1.60 -51.34 43.96
N LEU A 871 2.40 -51.90 43.06
CA LEU A 871 2.61 -51.33 41.73
C LEU A 871 1.33 -51.40 40.89
N ALA A 872 1.21 -50.52 39.90
CA ALA A 872 0.13 -50.63 38.91
C ALA A 872 0.24 -51.96 38.15
N LYS A 873 -0.87 -52.64 37.89
CA LYS A 873 -0.91 -54.00 37.32
C LYS A 873 -0.19 -54.18 35.97
N SER A 874 0.06 -53.09 35.24
CA SER A 874 0.88 -53.03 34.03
C SER A 874 2.40 -53.08 34.26
N ARG A 875 2.87 -53.06 35.52
CA ARG A 875 4.29 -53.26 35.89
C ARG A 875 4.65 -54.74 36.10
N TYR A 876 3.66 -55.59 36.41
CA TYR A 876 3.87 -57.03 36.54
C TYR A 876 3.79 -57.68 35.14
N SER A 877 4.94 -58.11 34.65
CA SER A 877 5.14 -58.62 33.29
C SER A 877 4.74 -60.09 33.13
N LYS A 878 4.87 -60.89 34.19
CA LYS A 878 4.58 -62.33 34.21
C LYS A 878 3.40 -62.63 35.14
N LYS A 879 2.68 -63.72 34.85
CA LYS A 879 1.57 -64.18 35.71
C LYS A 879 2.02 -64.49 37.15
N ALA A 880 3.19 -65.09 37.33
CA ALA A 880 3.76 -65.36 38.65
C ALA A 880 4.00 -64.08 39.47
N GLU A 881 4.47 -63.00 38.82
CA GLU A 881 4.68 -61.69 39.47
C GLU A 881 3.34 -61.10 39.97
N LYS A 882 2.24 -61.31 39.24
CA LYS A 882 0.88 -60.92 39.66
C LYS A 882 0.33 -61.77 40.80
N VAL A 883 0.63 -63.08 40.81
CA VAL A 883 0.20 -64.00 41.87
C VAL A 883 0.87 -63.64 43.19
N GLU A 884 2.20 -63.49 43.21
CA GLU A 884 2.92 -63.14 44.45
C GLU A 884 2.57 -61.72 44.94
N ALA A 885 2.38 -60.76 44.03
CA ALA A 885 1.91 -59.42 44.38
C ALA A 885 0.47 -59.41 44.94
N LEU A 886 -0.37 -60.38 44.55
CA LEU A 886 -1.72 -60.54 45.10
C LEU A 886 -1.66 -61.22 46.48
N CYS A 887 -0.92 -62.31 46.63
CA CYS A 887 -0.76 -62.96 47.94
C CYS A 887 -0.23 -61.97 48.99
N ALA A 888 0.82 -61.21 48.67
CA ALA A 888 1.34 -60.19 49.58
C ALA A 888 0.34 -59.06 49.90
N ALA A 889 -0.67 -58.82 49.06
CA ALA A 889 -1.77 -57.88 49.35
C ALA A 889 -2.85 -58.50 50.23
N VAL A 890 -3.22 -59.74 49.96
CA VAL A 890 -4.10 -60.54 50.81
C VAL A 890 -3.53 -60.69 52.22
N ASP A 891 -2.24 -61.00 52.37
CA ASP A 891 -1.57 -61.12 53.67
C ASP A 891 -1.67 -59.81 54.47
N ARG A 892 -1.44 -58.65 53.84
CA ARG A 892 -1.61 -57.32 54.48
C ARG A 892 -3.07 -57.03 54.84
N TYR A 893 -4.00 -57.31 53.93
CA TYR A 893 -5.42 -57.08 54.14
C TYR A 893 -5.96 -57.92 55.30
N CYS A 894 -5.62 -59.20 55.34
CA CYS A 894 -5.98 -60.12 56.43
C CYS A 894 -5.32 -59.71 57.76
N ALA A 895 -4.06 -59.28 57.76
CA ALA A 895 -3.41 -58.75 58.97
C ALA A 895 -4.10 -57.47 59.50
N PHE A 896 -4.56 -56.58 58.61
CA PHE A 896 -5.31 -55.38 58.98
C PHE A 896 -6.71 -55.71 59.53
N GLN A 897 -7.38 -56.73 58.96
CA GLN A 897 -8.67 -57.25 59.44
C GLN A 897 -8.58 -57.98 60.81
N GLN A 898 -7.38 -58.33 61.27
CA GLN A 898 -7.16 -59.05 62.54
C GLN A 898 -6.78 -58.13 63.73
N LEU A 899 -6.82 -56.81 63.53
CA LEU A 899 -6.72 -55.84 64.64
C LEU A 899 -7.99 -55.93 65.52
N PRO A 900 -7.89 -56.06 66.86
CA PRO A 900 -9.06 -56.24 67.71
C PRO A 900 -10.02 -55.04 67.70
N GLU A 901 -11.32 -55.32 67.73
CA GLU A 901 -12.37 -54.37 68.13
C GLU A 901 -12.19 -54.02 69.62
N GLY A 902 -11.30 -53.07 69.92
CA GLY A 902 -10.78 -52.86 71.28
C GLY A 902 -10.25 -51.46 71.59
N LEU A 903 -10.64 -50.44 70.83
CA LEU A 903 -10.37 -49.04 71.16
C LEU A 903 -11.61 -48.15 70.96
N GLU A 904 -12.53 -48.21 71.92
CA GLU A 904 -13.54 -47.17 72.10
C GLU A 904 -12.88 -45.85 72.52
N ASN A 905 -12.54 -45.03 71.53
CA ASN A 905 -12.46 -43.57 71.65
C ASN A 905 -13.23 -42.94 70.48
N GLY A 906 -14.51 -43.33 70.38
CA GLY A 906 -15.46 -42.84 69.38
C GLY A 906 -15.79 -41.37 69.59
N GLY A 907 -14.98 -40.49 69.01
CA GLY A 907 -15.19 -39.04 69.04
C GLY A 907 -14.43 -38.30 67.94
N GLN A 908 -13.13 -38.58 67.76
CA GLN A 908 -12.26 -37.74 66.91
C GLN A 908 -12.01 -38.31 65.49
N VAL A 909 -12.38 -39.56 65.20
CA VAL A 909 -12.16 -40.16 63.86
C VAL A 909 -13.23 -39.73 62.86
N GLN A 910 -14.48 -39.58 63.29
CA GLN A 910 -15.59 -39.20 62.40
C GLN A 910 -15.53 -37.73 61.99
N GLU A 911 -15.16 -36.84 62.93
CA GLU A 911 -14.92 -35.41 62.67
C GLU A 911 -13.75 -35.19 61.68
N ALA A 912 -12.73 -36.07 61.72
CA ALA A 912 -11.62 -36.09 60.75
C ALA A 912 -12.00 -36.65 59.37
N MET A 913 -13.11 -37.39 59.23
CA MET A 913 -13.59 -37.89 57.94
C MET A 913 -14.60 -36.93 57.27
N GLU A 914 -15.50 -36.29 58.03
CA GLU A 914 -16.47 -35.34 57.45
C GLU A 914 -15.82 -34.02 57.01
N SER A 915 -14.80 -33.55 57.73
CA SER A 915 -14.01 -32.35 57.35
C SER A 915 -13.31 -32.49 55.99
N VAL A 916 -12.86 -33.69 55.63
CA VAL A 916 -12.20 -33.97 54.33
C VAL A 916 -13.19 -34.02 53.15
N VAL A 917 -14.48 -34.26 53.42
CA VAL A 917 -15.53 -34.29 52.38
C VAL A 917 -16.03 -32.89 52.03
N LEU A 918 -16.11 -31.98 53.01
CA LEU A 918 -16.72 -30.65 52.81
C LEU A 918 -15.83 -29.63 52.07
N GLU A 919 -14.50 -29.69 52.18
CA GLU A 919 -13.62 -28.76 51.43
C GLU A 919 -13.61 -28.98 49.91
N ASN A 920 -14.08 -30.14 49.42
CA ASN A 920 -14.00 -30.49 47.99
C ASN A 920 -15.05 -29.83 47.08
N ASN A 921 -16.00 -29.05 47.62
CA ASN A 921 -17.04 -28.35 46.85
C ASN A 921 -16.98 -26.80 46.97
N GLY A 922 -15.90 -26.24 47.54
CA GLY A 922 -15.86 -24.84 48.01
C GLY A 922 -15.49 -23.72 47.01
N GLU A 923 -15.03 -24.01 45.78
CA GLU A 923 -14.55 -22.98 44.84
C GLU A 923 -15.26 -23.00 43.46
N ASN A 924 -16.54 -22.62 43.40
CA ASN A 924 -17.17 -22.22 42.11
C ASN A 924 -18.41 -21.30 42.21
N LEU A 925 -18.54 -20.51 43.28
CA LEU A 925 -19.51 -19.42 43.38
C LEU A 925 -18.81 -18.12 43.77
N ALA A 926 -18.26 -17.43 42.78
CA ALA A 926 -18.00 -16.00 42.87
C ALA A 926 -19.26 -15.28 42.35
N GLU A 927 -20.03 -14.69 43.26
CA GLU A 927 -21.28 -13.99 42.92
C GLU A 927 -21.01 -12.68 42.16
N ASN A 928 -22.08 -12.12 41.57
CA ASN A 928 -22.03 -11.01 40.63
C ASN A 928 -22.36 -9.67 41.33
N PRO A 929 -21.37 -8.80 41.60
CA PRO A 929 -21.58 -7.55 42.34
C PRO A 929 -22.02 -6.41 41.41
N ASP A 930 -23.26 -6.47 40.92
CA ASP A 930 -23.93 -5.39 40.17
C ASP A 930 -25.46 -5.53 40.38
N SER A 931 -25.96 -5.16 41.57
CA SER A 931 -27.40 -5.08 41.85
C SER A 931 -27.79 -4.15 43.01
N GLU A 932 -27.27 -2.92 43.02
CA GLU A 932 -28.00 -1.70 43.43
C GLU A 932 -27.33 -0.44 42.83
#